data_AF-A0A271MAP8-F1
#
_entry.id   AF-A0A271MAP8-F1
#
_cell.length_a   1.000
_cell.length_b   1.000
_cell.length_c   1.000
_cell.angle_alpha   90.00
_cell.angle_beta   90.00
_cell.angle_gamma   90.00
#
_symmetry.space_group_name_H-M   'P 1'
#
loop_
_entity.id
_entity.type
_entity.pdbx_description
1 polymer ?
#
loop_
_entity_poly.entity_id
_entity_poly.type
_entity_poly.pdbx_seq_one_letter_code
_entity_poly.pdbx_strand_id
1 'polypeptide(L)'
;MRGQFIYVALFSFAGMIWALPVLGSVRLFFTLLALYLWIRLIGRMKQLMLAAVVLAFFVGQFHETQQRSIYTGDEEAFRVSFTEDMVMDGDRLKATVLSSAGEKLRLSYKLSLKEEADKLKQLLPGTMCDIAGTLELPAEARNRHGFDYRKFLAHQHMYWQLKVNRLSLSSCYQSKLSVKQQILLWRAKGIDRIKETFPESLQPTAAALLFGDRTLTEEEIITAYQRLGIIHLLAISGLHVGLMTAFLYYLLIRIGVTKERSQLILLMFLPVYALLAGGSPPVVRACLMTILILMSIKFQRKFTPLDALSLSFLLVLVYDPYLLYQVGFQLSYLVSFSLILSSHSILSYPTSFLGKMFAVTTVSQIAGLPVMMYHFFEISLYSFVANLFFVPFYSFLLLPGLLVIYVVSFLFAPVLTLLSPLGALLSRIDEVAMTVSTWPFAVVVTGRPSALLLAFSCCVCLLAFLYWEKSKRLQPVFFLLAFMMSAQIVTQTYSSKGEVTFIDIGQGDATFIQLPFNQGNYLIDTGGLLPFHKEEWQKQRKDFKIGEGVLLPYFKSRRITRIDKLILTHSDYDHIGAATELFPHMKIQEVIISPGSEVKPVMQQTIEQAKRFHIPVRYGTFQESWQGGESIFQFLSPEDEQYEGNDDSLVLYAQIGGKKWLFTGDAEENAEKKLVDRFDIDVDFVKIGHHGSKSSTSEPFLAEATPEYGIISAGRKNRYGHPHREVVQRLHKYQVKIWRTDLHGEITYTFHGRRGTFSTCIP
;
A
#
# COMPACT_ATOMS: atom_id res chain seq x y z
N MET A 1 -5.39 -12.97 -34.12
CA MET A 1 -5.78 -13.56 -32.82
C MET A 1 -7.01 -14.43 -33.05
N ARG A 2 -6.98 -15.72 -32.67
CA ARG A 2 -8.18 -16.57 -32.61
C ARG A 2 -8.81 -16.33 -31.23
N GLY A 3 -9.82 -15.47 -31.19
CA GLY A 3 -10.55 -15.07 -29.99
C GLY A 3 -11.38 -13.83 -30.31
N GLN A 4 -12.70 -13.97 -30.33
CA GLN A 4 -13.60 -12.89 -30.79
C GLN A 4 -13.94 -11.93 -29.64
N PHE A 5 -13.96 -12.42 -28.40
CA PHE A 5 -14.40 -11.66 -27.24
C PHE A 5 -13.36 -10.66 -26.72
N ILE A 6 -12.10 -10.81 -27.09
CA ILE A 6 -11.03 -9.89 -26.65
C ILE A 6 -11.23 -8.46 -27.15
N TYR A 7 -11.72 -8.31 -28.38
CA TYR A 7 -12.07 -6.99 -28.90
C TYR A 7 -13.23 -6.41 -28.08
N VAL A 8 -14.30 -7.18 -27.85
CA VAL A 8 -15.42 -6.74 -27.01
C VAL A 8 -14.94 -6.29 -25.63
N ALA A 9 -14.07 -7.06 -24.96
CA ALA A 9 -13.51 -6.72 -23.66
C ALA A 9 -12.68 -5.43 -23.69
N LEU A 10 -11.79 -5.25 -24.67
CA LEU A 10 -10.96 -4.05 -24.80
C LEU A 10 -11.79 -2.80 -25.09
N PHE A 11 -12.76 -2.90 -25.99
CA PHE A 11 -13.66 -1.78 -26.31
C PHE A 11 -14.62 -1.46 -25.14
N SER A 12 -15.12 -2.48 -24.44
CA SER A 12 -15.91 -2.27 -23.22
C SER A 12 -15.08 -1.59 -22.13
N PHE A 13 -13.82 -2.00 -21.95
CA PHE A 13 -12.89 -1.33 -21.02
C PHE A 13 -12.69 0.15 -21.38
N ALA A 14 -12.50 0.46 -22.68
CA ALA A 14 -12.38 1.83 -23.15
C ALA A 14 -13.64 2.66 -22.85
N GLY A 15 -14.85 2.11 -22.98
CA GLY A 15 -16.09 2.79 -22.57
C GLY A 15 -16.17 3.00 -21.05
N MET A 16 -15.81 1.97 -20.27
CA MET A 16 -15.90 1.97 -18.81
C MET A 16 -14.99 3.02 -18.16
N ILE A 17 -13.74 3.18 -18.63
CA ILE A 17 -12.80 4.15 -18.07
C ILE A 17 -13.17 5.61 -18.33
N TRP A 18 -14.09 5.88 -19.27
CA TRP A 18 -14.68 7.20 -19.48
C TRP A 18 -15.85 7.48 -18.53
N ALA A 19 -16.50 6.43 -18.02
CA ALA A 19 -17.56 6.57 -17.02
C ALA A 19 -17.01 6.74 -15.59
N LEU A 20 -15.88 6.11 -15.27
CA LEU A 20 -15.30 6.08 -13.92
C LEU A 20 -14.12 7.04 -13.75
N PRO A 21 -13.81 7.52 -12.53
CA PRO A 21 -12.66 8.40 -12.28
C PRO A 21 -11.32 7.67 -12.49
N VAL A 22 -10.70 7.83 -13.67
CA VAL A 22 -9.44 7.18 -14.04
C VAL A 22 -8.45 8.25 -14.53
N LEU A 23 -7.14 7.98 -14.38
CA LEU A 23 -6.08 8.87 -14.87
C LEU A 23 -6.28 9.21 -16.36
N GLY A 24 -6.14 10.50 -16.70
CA GLY A 24 -6.28 10.97 -18.08
C GLY A 24 -5.33 10.30 -19.07
N SER A 25 -4.10 9.98 -18.65
CA SER A 25 -3.14 9.27 -19.50
C SER A 25 -3.56 7.83 -19.81
N VAL A 26 -4.16 7.13 -18.84
CA VAL A 26 -4.71 5.79 -19.02
C VAL A 26 -5.91 5.83 -19.97
N ARG A 27 -6.82 6.79 -19.78
CA ARG A 27 -7.94 7.02 -20.70
C ARG A 27 -7.46 7.26 -22.13
N LEU A 28 -6.48 8.15 -22.30
CA LEU A 28 -5.92 8.48 -23.61
C LEU A 28 -5.30 7.25 -24.28
N PHE A 29 -4.44 6.51 -23.56
CA PHE A 29 -3.76 5.33 -24.11
C PHE A 29 -4.76 4.27 -24.60
N PHE A 30 -5.74 3.88 -23.78
CA PHE A 30 -6.70 2.85 -24.17
C PHE A 30 -7.71 3.33 -25.21
N THR A 31 -8.04 4.62 -25.24
CA THR A 31 -8.89 5.21 -26.29
C THR A 31 -8.17 5.19 -27.64
N LEU A 32 -6.89 5.59 -27.68
CA LEU A 32 -6.09 5.54 -28.90
C LEU A 32 -5.88 4.09 -29.39
N LEU A 33 -5.65 3.16 -28.46
CA LEU A 33 -5.55 1.74 -28.78
C LEU A 33 -6.86 1.20 -29.37
N ALA A 34 -8.01 1.52 -28.76
CA ALA A 34 -9.32 1.15 -29.26
C ALA A 34 -9.59 1.75 -30.65
N LEU A 35 -9.28 3.04 -30.85
CA LEU A 35 -9.43 3.72 -32.14
C LEU A 35 -8.56 3.08 -33.24
N TYR A 36 -7.29 2.79 -32.94
CA TYR A 36 -6.38 2.10 -33.85
C TYR A 36 -6.93 0.74 -34.29
N LEU A 37 -7.44 -0.06 -33.34
CA LEU A 37 -8.07 -1.33 -33.64
C LEU A 37 -9.37 -1.14 -34.45
N TRP A 38 -10.17 -0.13 -34.09
CA TRP A 38 -11.45 0.16 -34.75
C TRP A 38 -11.30 0.49 -36.23
N ILE A 39 -10.28 1.28 -36.59
CA ILE A 39 -9.96 1.62 -37.98
C ILE A 39 -9.70 0.37 -38.82
N ARG A 40 -9.11 -0.68 -38.22
CA ARG A 40 -8.77 -1.95 -38.88
C ARG A 40 -9.92 -2.97 -38.94
N LEU A 41 -11.03 -2.72 -38.26
CA LEU A 41 -12.22 -3.58 -38.33
C LEU A 41 -13.05 -3.26 -39.57
N ILE A 42 -13.92 -4.18 -40.01
CA ILE A 42 -14.75 -4.01 -41.22
C ILE A 42 -16.22 -4.30 -40.88
N GLY A 43 -17.13 -3.53 -41.49
CA GLY A 43 -18.58 -3.79 -41.49
C GLY A 43 -19.21 -3.90 -40.10
N ARG A 44 -19.98 -4.98 -39.86
CA ARG A 44 -20.72 -5.23 -38.61
C ARG A 44 -19.86 -5.25 -37.35
N MET A 45 -18.57 -5.61 -37.47
CA MET A 45 -17.66 -5.61 -36.32
C MET A 45 -17.43 -4.21 -35.76
N LYS A 46 -17.36 -3.17 -36.61
CA LYS A 46 -17.22 -1.78 -36.14
C LYS A 46 -18.43 -1.35 -35.31
N GLN A 47 -19.63 -1.71 -35.76
CA GLN A 47 -20.89 -1.40 -35.07
C GLN A 47 -20.96 -2.12 -33.72
N LEU A 48 -20.57 -3.40 -33.67
CA LEU A 48 -20.55 -4.17 -32.43
C LEU A 48 -19.55 -3.64 -31.41
N MET A 49 -18.35 -3.22 -31.86
CA MET A 49 -17.36 -2.59 -30.96
C MET A 49 -17.83 -1.24 -30.44
N LEU A 50 -18.47 -0.42 -31.28
CA LEU A 50 -19.04 0.85 -30.84
C LEU A 50 -20.16 0.63 -29.83
N ALA A 51 -21.06 -0.32 -30.08
CA ALA A 51 -22.10 -0.70 -29.13
C ALA A 51 -21.52 -1.18 -27.80
N ALA A 52 -20.41 -1.93 -27.82
CA ALA A 52 -19.72 -2.36 -26.60
C ALA A 52 -19.15 -1.17 -25.79
N VAL A 53 -18.55 -0.17 -26.44
CA VAL A 53 -18.09 1.07 -25.78
C VAL A 53 -19.27 1.78 -25.11
N VAL A 54 -20.34 2.00 -25.87
CA VAL A 54 -21.52 2.74 -25.40
C VAL A 54 -22.19 2.00 -24.23
N LEU A 55 -22.42 0.69 -24.36
CA LEU A 55 -23.02 -0.12 -23.31
C LEU A 55 -22.16 -0.09 -22.04
N ALA A 56 -20.85 -0.27 -22.17
CA ALA A 56 -19.95 -0.26 -21.02
C ALA A 56 -19.88 1.11 -20.33
N PHE A 57 -19.93 2.20 -21.11
CA PHE A 57 -20.05 3.55 -20.55
C PHE A 57 -21.34 3.70 -19.72
N PHE A 58 -22.50 3.27 -20.25
CA PHE A 58 -23.76 3.33 -19.51
C PHE A 58 -23.77 2.42 -18.27
N VAL A 59 -23.17 1.23 -18.34
CA VAL A 59 -23.01 0.36 -17.16
C VAL A 59 -22.16 1.06 -16.10
N GLY A 60 -21.04 1.67 -16.48
CA GLY A 60 -20.20 2.42 -15.55
C GLY A 60 -20.93 3.62 -14.94
N GLN A 61 -21.66 4.39 -15.76
CA GLN A 61 -22.47 5.52 -15.29
C GLN A 61 -23.59 5.06 -14.36
N PHE A 62 -24.25 3.94 -14.66
CA PHE A 62 -25.27 3.38 -13.79
C PHE A 62 -24.67 3.09 -12.39
N HIS A 63 -23.54 2.40 -12.32
CA HIS A 63 -22.84 2.13 -11.05
C HIS A 63 -22.40 3.41 -10.35
N GLU A 64 -21.86 4.40 -11.06
CA GLU A 64 -21.47 5.71 -10.49
C GLU A 64 -22.68 6.47 -9.94
N THR A 65 -23.84 6.41 -10.58
CA THR A 65 -25.06 7.10 -10.09
C THR A 65 -25.68 6.45 -8.87
N GLN A 66 -25.52 5.12 -8.72
CA GLN A 66 -25.98 4.36 -7.55
C GLN A 66 -25.03 4.47 -6.35
N GLN A 67 -23.87 5.09 -6.54
CA GLN A 67 -22.79 5.29 -5.55
C GLN A 67 -23.14 6.37 -4.50
N ARG A 68 -24.28 6.22 -3.79
CA ARG A 68 -24.70 7.17 -2.75
C ARG A 68 -24.97 6.45 -1.45
N SER A 69 -24.48 7.03 -0.37
CA SER A 69 -24.83 6.57 0.97
C SER A 69 -26.28 6.93 1.27
N ILE A 70 -26.98 6.02 1.93
CA ILE A 70 -28.32 6.23 2.48
C ILE A 70 -28.21 7.02 3.79
N TYR A 71 -27.08 6.91 4.48
CA TYR A 71 -26.80 7.59 5.74
C TYR A 71 -26.32 9.02 5.54
N THR A 72 -26.81 9.90 6.41
CA THR A 72 -26.46 11.32 6.44
C THR A 72 -25.25 11.60 7.34
N GLY A 73 -25.02 10.77 8.35
CA GLY A 73 -23.97 10.92 9.35
C GLY A 73 -24.50 11.26 10.74
N ASP A 74 -25.77 11.67 10.84
CA ASP A 74 -26.43 12.08 12.10
C ASP A 74 -27.04 10.88 12.86
N GLU A 75 -27.02 9.69 12.26
CA GLU A 75 -27.58 8.49 12.87
C GLU A 75 -26.68 7.94 13.98
N GLU A 76 -27.27 7.58 15.13
CA GLU A 76 -26.53 7.12 16.32
C GLU A 76 -26.77 5.64 16.68
N ALA A 77 -27.82 5.02 16.14
CA ALA A 77 -28.24 3.66 16.46
C ALA A 77 -28.39 2.81 15.19
N PHE A 78 -27.76 1.63 15.21
CA PHE A 78 -27.64 0.76 14.06
C PHE A 78 -27.94 -0.68 14.42
N ARG A 79 -28.79 -1.32 13.62
CA ARG A 79 -28.86 -2.78 13.55
C ARG A 79 -27.99 -3.27 12.41
N VAL A 80 -26.97 -4.06 12.73
CA VAL A 80 -25.98 -4.51 11.74
C VAL A 80 -25.77 -6.02 11.80
N SER A 81 -25.50 -6.60 10.63
CA SER A 81 -25.03 -7.99 10.50
C SER A 81 -23.52 -8.01 10.29
N PHE A 82 -22.81 -8.78 11.10
CA PHE A 82 -21.37 -9.02 10.92
C PHE A 82 -21.11 -9.84 9.65
N THR A 83 -20.07 -9.46 8.90
CA THR A 83 -19.63 -10.17 7.68
C THR A 83 -18.27 -10.86 7.89
N GLU A 84 -17.45 -10.96 6.85
CA GLU A 84 -16.27 -11.84 6.78
C GLU A 84 -15.02 -11.25 7.46
N ASP A 85 -14.87 -9.92 7.47
CA ASP A 85 -13.61 -9.25 7.83
C ASP A 85 -13.50 -8.92 9.32
N MET A 86 -13.98 -9.81 10.20
CA MET A 86 -13.89 -9.57 11.63
C MET A 86 -12.46 -9.80 12.13
N VAL A 87 -11.74 -8.71 12.37
CA VAL A 87 -10.37 -8.74 12.87
C VAL A 87 -10.32 -8.14 14.25
N MET A 88 -9.97 -8.99 15.21
CA MET A 88 -9.60 -8.60 16.57
C MET A 88 -8.10 -8.36 16.60
N ASP A 89 -7.71 -7.11 16.81
CA ASP A 89 -6.31 -6.66 16.81
C ASP A 89 -6.04 -5.85 18.08
N GLY A 90 -5.46 -6.51 19.07
CA GLY A 90 -5.32 -5.98 20.42
C GLY A 90 -6.68 -5.61 21.04
N ASP A 91 -6.79 -4.37 21.49
CA ASP A 91 -8.00 -3.77 22.05
C ASP A 91 -8.99 -3.22 20.99
N ARG A 92 -8.79 -3.53 19.71
CA ARG A 92 -9.63 -3.01 18.62
C ARG A 92 -10.29 -4.11 17.82
N LEU A 93 -11.61 -4.02 17.69
CA LEU A 93 -12.40 -4.77 16.74
C LEU A 93 -12.58 -3.92 15.47
N LYS A 94 -12.10 -4.42 14.34
CA LYS A 94 -12.39 -3.87 13.02
C LYS A 94 -13.21 -4.90 12.24
N ALA A 95 -14.35 -4.48 11.69
CA ALA A 95 -15.19 -5.38 10.91
C ALA A 95 -15.88 -4.66 9.76
N THR A 96 -16.21 -5.40 8.71
CA THR A 96 -17.18 -4.95 7.72
C THR A 96 -18.56 -5.44 8.16
N VAL A 97 -19.53 -4.53 8.28
CA VAL A 97 -20.89 -4.87 8.70
C VAL A 97 -21.91 -4.40 7.66
N LEU A 98 -22.99 -5.15 7.51
CA LEU A 98 -24.12 -4.79 6.65
C LEU A 98 -25.22 -4.20 7.52
N SER A 99 -25.64 -2.97 7.26
CA SER A 99 -26.75 -2.37 7.98
C SER A 99 -28.08 -3.00 7.60
N SER A 100 -29.10 -2.81 8.43
CA SER A 100 -30.49 -3.20 8.10
C SER A 100 -31.03 -2.53 6.84
N ALA A 101 -30.49 -1.36 6.45
CA ALA A 101 -30.79 -0.68 5.20
C ALA A 101 -30.06 -1.26 3.97
N GLY A 102 -29.18 -2.25 4.16
CA GLY A 102 -28.43 -2.89 3.08
C GLY A 102 -27.14 -2.19 2.68
N GLU A 103 -26.70 -1.15 3.40
CA GLU A 103 -25.44 -0.45 3.16
C GLU A 103 -24.30 -1.08 3.97
N LYS A 104 -23.11 -1.18 3.38
CA LYS A 104 -21.91 -1.67 4.08
C LYS A 104 -21.26 -0.53 4.85
N LEU A 105 -20.95 -0.78 6.12
CA LEU A 105 -20.26 0.16 7.00
C LEU A 105 -18.95 -0.46 7.48
N ARG A 106 -17.91 0.38 7.63
CA ARG A 106 -16.66 -0.05 8.26
C ARG A 106 -16.74 0.17 9.76
N LEU A 107 -16.93 -0.89 10.52
CA LEU A 107 -17.03 -0.83 11.97
C LEU A 107 -15.64 -0.76 12.61
N SER A 108 -15.49 0.14 13.58
CA SER A 108 -14.33 0.23 14.47
C SER A 108 -14.82 0.35 15.91
N TYR A 109 -14.41 -0.57 16.78
CA TYR A 109 -14.75 -0.55 18.20
C TYR A 109 -13.49 -0.73 19.04
N LYS A 110 -13.28 0.17 20.01
CA LYS A 110 -12.16 0.09 20.97
C LYS A 110 -12.69 -0.48 22.28
N LEU A 111 -12.11 -1.59 22.71
CA LEU A 111 -12.51 -2.39 23.85
C LEU A 111 -11.76 -1.91 25.09
N SER A 112 -12.44 -1.92 26.23
CA SER A 112 -11.82 -1.57 27.51
C SER A 112 -11.55 -2.79 28.40
N LEU A 113 -12.26 -3.91 28.16
CA LEU A 113 -12.18 -5.12 28.98
C LEU A 113 -11.80 -6.35 28.13
N LYS A 114 -10.89 -7.17 28.66
CA LYS A 114 -10.47 -8.43 28.01
C LYS A 114 -11.61 -9.43 27.85
N GLU A 115 -12.50 -9.54 28.85
CA GLU A 115 -13.65 -10.44 28.79
C GLU A 115 -14.60 -10.12 27.63
N GLU A 116 -14.75 -8.82 27.31
CA GLU A 116 -15.53 -8.37 26.17
C GLU A 116 -14.87 -8.78 24.86
N ALA A 117 -13.54 -8.61 24.77
CA ALA A 117 -12.76 -9.05 23.62
C ALA A 117 -12.90 -10.56 23.36
N ASP A 118 -12.85 -11.38 24.40
CA ASP A 118 -12.97 -12.83 24.27
C ASP A 118 -14.38 -13.28 23.86
N LYS A 119 -15.43 -12.59 24.33
CA LYS A 119 -16.81 -12.82 23.84
C LYS A 119 -16.98 -12.41 22.38
N LEU A 120 -16.38 -11.29 21.96
CA LEU A 120 -16.47 -10.81 20.58
C LEU A 120 -15.70 -11.70 19.59
N LYS A 121 -14.60 -12.34 20.01
CA LYS A 121 -13.90 -13.35 19.21
C LYS A 121 -14.79 -14.54 18.84
N GLN A 122 -15.82 -14.82 19.62
CA GLN A 122 -16.78 -15.91 19.37
C GLN A 122 -17.91 -15.50 18.42
N LEU A 123 -17.98 -14.23 17.99
CA LEU A 123 -18.99 -13.81 17.03
C LEU A 123 -18.76 -14.49 15.68
N LEU A 124 -19.84 -15.08 15.18
CA LEU A 124 -19.85 -15.77 13.90
C LEU A 124 -20.37 -14.84 12.79
N PRO A 125 -19.85 -14.96 11.54
CA PRO A 125 -20.43 -14.30 10.38
C PRO A 125 -21.96 -14.52 10.30
N GLY A 126 -22.71 -13.45 10.05
CA GLY A 126 -24.18 -13.46 10.02
C GLY A 126 -24.88 -13.19 11.37
N THR A 127 -24.11 -12.98 12.44
CA THR A 127 -24.68 -12.49 13.71
C THR A 127 -25.19 -11.06 13.54
N MET A 128 -26.43 -10.81 13.95
CA MET A 128 -27.03 -9.48 13.98
C MET A 128 -26.93 -8.92 15.39
N CYS A 129 -26.50 -7.67 15.53
CA CYS A 129 -26.40 -6.97 16.81
C CYS A 129 -26.92 -5.53 16.68
N ASP A 130 -27.46 -5.01 17.78
CA ASP A 130 -27.79 -3.60 17.92
C ASP A 130 -26.58 -2.84 18.50
N ILE A 131 -26.20 -1.76 17.83
CA ILE A 131 -24.97 -1.01 18.06
C ILE A 131 -25.30 0.46 18.18
N ALA A 132 -24.75 1.13 19.20
CA ALA A 132 -24.78 2.58 19.32
C ALA A 132 -23.39 3.16 19.05
N GLY A 133 -23.33 4.18 18.21
CA GLY A 133 -22.07 4.77 17.76
C GLY A 133 -22.28 5.92 16.78
N THR A 134 -21.20 6.57 16.37
CA THR A 134 -21.25 7.71 15.44
C THR A 134 -20.65 7.33 14.11
N LEU A 135 -21.23 7.83 13.01
CA LEU A 135 -20.63 7.71 11.69
C LEU A 135 -19.57 8.80 11.49
N GLU A 136 -18.40 8.39 11.06
CA GLU A 136 -17.32 9.30 10.66
C GLU A 136 -16.93 9.06 9.21
N LEU A 137 -16.61 10.15 8.51
CA LEU A 137 -16.02 10.06 7.19
C LEU A 137 -14.63 9.43 7.29
N PRO A 138 -14.32 8.42 6.46
CA PRO A 138 -12.96 7.91 6.34
C PRO A 138 -11.95 9.02 6.02
N ALA A 139 -10.72 8.85 6.52
CA ALA A 139 -9.62 9.75 6.21
C ALA A 139 -9.27 9.70 4.71
N GLU A 140 -9.09 10.87 4.11
CA GLU A 140 -8.50 11.00 2.77
C GLU A 140 -6.96 10.97 2.84
N ALA A 141 -6.31 10.84 1.68
CA ALA A 141 -4.85 10.96 1.60
C ALA A 141 -4.42 12.37 1.98
N ARG A 142 -3.49 12.47 2.95
CA ARG A 142 -2.98 13.75 3.45
C ARG A 142 -1.57 14.08 3.00
N ASN A 143 -0.88 13.11 2.43
CA ASN A 143 0.40 13.30 1.73
C ASN A 143 0.23 12.92 0.27
N ARG A 144 0.96 13.60 -0.61
CA ARG A 144 0.97 13.30 -2.04
C ARG A 144 1.37 11.87 -2.25
N HIS A 145 0.62 11.21 -3.13
CA HIS A 145 0.80 9.80 -3.47
C HIS A 145 0.61 8.82 -2.30
N GLY A 146 0.23 9.30 -1.11
CA GLY A 146 -0.13 8.48 0.03
C GLY A 146 -1.42 7.69 -0.20
N PHE A 147 -1.66 6.73 0.70
CA PHE A 147 -2.85 5.88 0.64
C PHE A 147 -4.12 6.68 0.95
N ASP A 148 -5.07 6.67 0.02
CA ASP A 148 -6.37 7.33 0.18
C ASP A 148 -7.39 6.31 0.71
N TYR A 149 -7.56 6.26 2.03
CA TYR A 149 -8.42 5.27 2.67
C TYR A 149 -9.89 5.49 2.34
N ARG A 150 -10.33 6.75 2.19
CA ARG A 150 -11.68 7.10 1.75
C ARG A 150 -11.98 6.56 0.36
N LYS A 151 -11.12 6.80 -0.62
CA LYS A 151 -11.31 6.23 -1.97
C LYS A 151 -11.26 4.71 -1.96
N PHE A 152 -10.35 4.12 -1.18
CA PHE A 152 -10.25 2.66 -1.04
C PHE A 152 -11.56 2.02 -0.54
N LEU A 153 -12.19 2.60 0.50
CA LEU A 153 -13.46 2.11 1.03
C LEU A 153 -14.62 2.41 0.07
N ALA A 154 -14.64 3.58 -0.59
CA ALA A 154 -15.65 3.93 -1.57
C ALA A 154 -15.67 2.93 -2.75
N HIS A 155 -14.51 2.49 -3.23
CA HIS A 155 -14.40 1.44 -4.25
C HIS A 155 -14.90 0.05 -3.78
N GLN A 156 -15.17 -0.12 -2.48
CA GLN A 156 -15.77 -1.31 -1.90
C GLN A 156 -17.22 -1.09 -1.44
N HIS A 157 -17.83 0.03 -1.87
CA HIS A 157 -19.19 0.43 -1.53
C HIS A 157 -19.36 0.69 -0.02
N MET A 158 -18.33 1.25 0.61
CA MET A 158 -18.34 1.70 2.02
C MET A 158 -17.98 3.18 2.10
N TYR A 159 -18.90 4.01 2.58
CA TYR A 159 -18.70 5.47 2.64
C TYR A 159 -18.45 5.98 4.06
N TRP A 160 -18.89 5.22 5.07
CA TRP A 160 -18.81 5.60 6.48
C TRP A 160 -18.04 4.61 7.33
N GLN A 161 -17.37 5.14 8.35
CA GLN A 161 -16.85 4.37 9.47
C GLN A 161 -17.77 4.50 10.67
N LEU A 162 -18.32 3.38 11.13
CA LEU A 162 -19.10 3.33 12.35
C LEU A 162 -18.16 3.18 13.55
N LYS A 163 -17.93 4.27 14.28
CA LYS A 163 -17.23 4.23 15.57
C LYS A 163 -18.20 3.84 16.66
N VAL A 164 -18.01 2.66 17.21
CA VAL A 164 -18.90 2.11 18.22
C VAL A 164 -18.57 2.69 19.59
N ASN A 165 -19.60 3.21 20.26
CA ASN A 165 -19.51 3.64 21.65
C ASN A 165 -19.97 2.53 22.59
N ARG A 166 -21.00 1.78 22.18
CA ARG A 166 -21.56 0.68 22.97
C ARG A 166 -22.06 -0.44 22.05
N LEU A 167 -21.60 -1.66 22.33
CA LEU A 167 -22.08 -2.88 21.68
C LEU A 167 -22.80 -3.74 22.71
N SER A 168 -24.12 -3.94 22.54
CA SER A 168 -24.90 -4.78 23.44
C SER A 168 -24.81 -6.25 23.01
N LEU A 169 -23.92 -7.03 23.62
CA LEU A 169 -23.79 -8.47 23.33
C LEU A 169 -25.09 -9.25 23.56
N SER A 170 -25.93 -8.82 24.50
CA SER A 170 -27.25 -9.44 24.75
C SER A 170 -28.25 -9.23 23.61
N SER A 171 -28.04 -8.21 22.77
CA SER A 171 -28.85 -7.97 21.57
C SER A 171 -28.40 -8.84 20.39
N CYS A 172 -27.25 -9.52 20.50
CA CYS A 172 -26.70 -10.29 19.41
C CYS A 172 -27.41 -11.63 19.27
N TYR A 173 -27.96 -11.90 18.09
CA TYR A 173 -28.55 -13.20 17.77
C TYR A 173 -28.14 -13.67 16.38
N GLN A 174 -28.10 -14.99 16.21
CA GLN A 174 -27.75 -15.60 14.94
C GLN A 174 -28.97 -15.55 14.01
N SER A 175 -28.87 -14.79 12.93
CA SER A 175 -29.92 -14.74 11.91
C SER A 175 -29.92 -16.01 11.04
N LYS A 176 -31.00 -16.25 10.28
CA LYS A 176 -31.03 -17.35 9.30
C LYS A 176 -29.90 -17.16 8.30
N LEU A 177 -28.95 -18.08 8.32
CA LEU A 177 -27.74 -18.01 7.50
C LEU A 177 -28.09 -18.23 6.03
N SER A 178 -27.81 -17.23 5.21
CA SER A 178 -27.77 -17.37 3.75
C SER A 178 -26.72 -18.41 3.34
N VAL A 179 -26.86 -18.99 2.14
CA VAL A 179 -25.87 -19.93 1.58
C VAL A 179 -24.46 -19.32 1.60
N LYS A 180 -24.33 -18.03 1.29
CA LYS A 180 -23.07 -17.31 1.38
C LYS A 180 -22.51 -17.37 2.82
N GLN A 181 -23.30 -16.98 3.82
CA GLN A 181 -22.88 -17.01 5.23
C GLN A 181 -22.50 -18.41 5.71
N GLN A 182 -23.18 -19.47 5.25
CA GLN A 182 -22.80 -20.84 5.58
C GLN A 182 -21.41 -21.22 5.06
N ILE A 183 -21.09 -20.85 3.81
CA ILE A 183 -19.76 -21.10 3.23
C ILE A 183 -18.67 -20.33 4.02
N LEU A 184 -18.98 -19.12 4.46
CA LEU A 184 -18.05 -18.31 5.25
C LEU A 184 -17.81 -18.89 6.65
N LEU A 185 -18.82 -19.50 7.24
CA LEU A 185 -18.65 -20.26 8.47
C LEU A 185 -17.78 -21.50 8.25
N TRP A 186 -17.91 -22.18 7.11
CA TRP A 186 -17.01 -23.29 6.77
C TRP A 186 -15.57 -22.81 6.59
N ARG A 187 -15.36 -21.64 5.98
CA ARG A 187 -14.05 -21.00 5.88
C ARG A 187 -13.45 -20.72 7.26
N ALA A 188 -14.20 -20.07 8.15
CA ALA A 188 -13.74 -19.77 9.51
C ALA A 188 -13.37 -21.05 10.28
N LYS A 189 -14.26 -22.06 10.28
CA LYS A 189 -13.99 -23.36 10.91
C LYS A 189 -12.79 -24.08 10.31
N GLY A 190 -12.59 -23.97 9.00
CA GLY A 190 -11.42 -24.55 8.32
C GLY A 190 -10.11 -23.89 8.74
N ILE A 191 -10.10 -22.58 8.94
CA ILE A 191 -8.95 -21.83 9.46
C ILE A 191 -8.69 -22.20 10.93
N ASP A 192 -9.73 -22.31 11.76
CA ASP A 192 -9.56 -22.71 13.16
C ASP A 192 -9.03 -24.14 13.28
N ARG A 193 -9.47 -25.05 12.40
CA ARG A 193 -8.90 -26.40 12.30
C ARG A 193 -7.40 -26.37 12.01
N ILE A 194 -6.93 -25.48 11.12
CA ILE A 194 -5.50 -25.32 10.84
C ILE A 194 -4.76 -24.92 12.12
N LYS A 195 -5.27 -23.93 12.87
CA LYS A 195 -4.64 -23.47 14.12
C LYS A 195 -4.57 -24.56 15.18
N GLU A 196 -5.58 -25.42 15.26
CA GLU A 196 -5.65 -26.51 16.24
C GLU A 196 -4.75 -27.71 15.89
N THR A 197 -4.52 -27.97 14.60
CA THR A 197 -3.94 -29.24 14.15
C THR A 197 -2.59 -29.12 13.43
N PHE A 198 -2.31 -28.02 12.72
CA PHE A 198 -1.07 -27.88 11.97
C PHE A 198 0.08 -27.44 12.90
N PRO A 199 1.33 -27.86 12.63
CA PRO A 199 2.51 -27.28 13.26
C PRO A 199 2.53 -25.76 13.10
N GLU A 200 2.92 -25.02 14.13
CA GLU A 200 2.87 -23.55 14.17
C GLU A 200 3.52 -22.90 12.94
N SER A 201 4.66 -23.42 12.47
CA SER A 201 5.36 -22.89 11.29
C SER A 201 4.59 -23.03 9.98
N LEU A 202 3.64 -23.97 9.87
CA LEU A 202 2.83 -24.18 8.66
C LEU A 202 1.50 -23.45 8.71
N GLN A 203 1.01 -23.05 9.89
CA GLN A 203 -0.31 -22.44 10.05
C GLN A 203 -0.50 -21.18 9.17
N PRO A 204 0.45 -20.23 9.11
CA PRO A 204 0.26 -19.01 8.32
C PRO A 204 0.12 -19.31 6.83
N THR A 205 1.01 -20.15 6.30
CA THR A 205 1.04 -20.47 4.87
C THR A 205 -0.12 -21.37 4.48
N ALA A 206 -0.57 -22.27 5.37
CA ALA A 206 -1.78 -23.06 5.19
C ALA A 206 -3.04 -22.20 5.11
N ALA A 207 -3.24 -21.27 6.06
CA ALA A 207 -4.37 -20.36 6.06
C ALA A 207 -4.38 -19.49 4.78
N ALA A 208 -3.22 -19.01 4.36
CA ALA A 208 -3.07 -18.17 3.17
C ALA A 208 -3.35 -18.92 1.86
N LEU A 209 -2.81 -20.13 1.70
CA LEU A 209 -2.90 -20.89 0.45
C LEU A 209 -4.20 -21.68 0.30
N LEU A 210 -4.82 -22.12 1.40
CA LEU A 210 -6.05 -22.91 1.37
C LEU A 210 -7.31 -22.04 1.46
N PHE A 211 -7.29 -21.00 2.29
CA PHE A 211 -8.46 -20.15 2.61
C PHE A 211 -8.26 -18.67 2.28
N GLY A 212 -7.11 -18.27 1.74
CA GLY A 212 -6.84 -16.88 1.37
C GLY A 212 -6.67 -15.95 2.58
N ASP A 213 -6.40 -16.48 3.77
CA ASP A 213 -6.24 -15.70 4.99
C ASP A 213 -4.76 -15.48 5.33
N ARG A 214 -4.34 -14.21 5.37
CA ARG A 214 -2.96 -13.78 5.64
C ARG A 214 -2.78 -13.21 7.04
N THR A 215 -3.81 -13.23 7.88
CA THR A 215 -3.79 -12.59 9.21
C THR A 215 -2.79 -13.22 10.17
N LEU A 216 -2.35 -14.45 9.89
CA LEU A 216 -1.36 -15.19 10.68
C LEU A 216 0.08 -15.01 10.16
N THR A 217 0.30 -14.39 9.00
CA THR A 217 1.64 -14.26 8.41
C THR A 217 2.40 -13.10 9.06
N GLU A 218 3.61 -13.37 9.51
CA GLU A 218 4.50 -12.37 10.11
C GLU A 218 4.91 -11.27 9.11
N GLU A 219 5.08 -10.05 9.62
CA GLU A 219 5.39 -8.88 8.81
C GLU A 219 6.76 -8.94 8.15
N GLU A 220 7.74 -9.51 8.84
CA GLU A 220 9.11 -9.71 8.34
C GLU A 220 9.10 -10.59 7.10
N ILE A 221 8.32 -11.68 7.12
CA ILE A 221 8.11 -12.56 5.97
C ILE A 221 7.40 -11.82 4.84
N ILE A 222 6.31 -11.10 5.13
CA ILE A 222 5.59 -10.31 4.12
C ILE A 222 6.54 -9.32 3.42
N THR A 223 7.34 -8.60 4.20
CA THR A 223 8.30 -7.61 3.71
C THR A 223 9.40 -8.26 2.87
N ALA A 224 9.96 -9.39 3.32
CA ALA A 224 10.95 -10.14 2.56
C ALA A 224 10.39 -10.63 1.22
N TYR A 225 9.18 -11.20 1.22
CA TYR A 225 8.52 -11.70 0.01
C TYR A 225 8.12 -10.57 -0.95
N GLN A 226 7.77 -9.39 -0.43
CA GLN A 226 7.54 -8.18 -1.24
C GLN A 226 8.85 -7.73 -1.92
N ARG A 227 9.94 -7.61 -1.17
CA ARG A 227 11.27 -7.21 -1.69
C ARG A 227 11.84 -8.19 -2.71
N LEU A 228 11.55 -9.49 -2.56
CA LEU A 228 11.90 -10.53 -3.53
C LEU A 228 10.91 -10.64 -4.72
N GLY A 229 9.82 -9.86 -4.72
CA GLY A 229 8.82 -9.88 -5.80
C GLY A 229 8.00 -11.18 -5.86
N ILE A 230 7.91 -11.93 -4.75
CA ILE A 230 7.22 -13.23 -4.63
C ILE A 230 6.03 -13.19 -3.66
N ILE A 231 5.59 -12.01 -3.21
CA ILE A 231 4.40 -11.83 -2.35
C ILE A 231 3.11 -12.43 -2.92
N HIS A 232 3.05 -12.64 -4.23
CA HIS A 232 1.93 -13.31 -4.89
C HIS A 232 1.83 -14.81 -4.54
N LEU A 233 2.92 -15.44 -4.06
CA LEU A 233 2.92 -16.82 -3.58
C LEU A 233 2.15 -16.96 -2.25
N LEU A 234 2.15 -15.92 -1.42
CA LEU A 234 1.34 -15.86 -0.20
C LEU A 234 -0.14 -15.52 -0.51
N ALA A 235 -0.56 -15.48 -1.78
CA ALA A 235 -1.95 -15.35 -2.22
C ALA A 235 -2.38 -16.57 -3.02
N ILE A 236 -3.69 -16.82 -3.04
CA ILE A 236 -4.26 -17.79 -3.97
C ILE A 236 -4.19 -17.22 -5.39
N SER A 237 -3.30 -17.79 -6.20
CA SER A 237 -3.08 -17.42 -7.59
C SER A 237 -3.93 -18.28 -8.53
N GLY A 238 -3.99 -17.90 -9.82
CA GLY A 238 -4.65 -18.74 -10.83
C GLY A 238 -3.99 -20.10 -11.01
N LEU A 239 -2.69 -20.21 -10.74
CA LEU A 239 -1.97 -21.48 -10.74
C LEU A 239 -2.47 -22.38 -9.59
N HIS A 240 -2.67 -21.83 -8.39
CA HIS A 240 -3.21 -22.59 -7.26
C HIS A 240 -4.62 -23.12 -7.55
N VAL A 241 -5.51 -22.29 -8.10
CA VAL A 241 -6.86 -22.73 -8.51
C VAL A 241 -6.80 -23.81 -9.58
N GLY A 242 -5.92 -23.66 -10.58
CA GLY A 242 -5.74 -24.64 -11.64
C GLY A 242 -5.23 -25.99 -11.11
N LEU A 243 -4.23 -25.98 -10.23
CA LEU A 243 -3.69 -27.18 -9.59
C LEU A 243 -4.71 -27.86 -8.69
N MET A 244 -5.46 -27.10 -7.89
CA MET A 244 -6.56 -27.62 -7.08
C MET A 244 -7.62 -28.32 -7.94
N THR A 245 -8.04 -27.66 -9.02
CA THR A 245 -9.04 -28.22 -9.95
C THR A 245 -8.52 -29.50 -10.60
N ALA A 246 -7.25 -29.51 -11.04
CA ALA A 246 -6.63 -30.68 -11.66
C ALA A 246 -6.47 -31.85 -10.67
N PHE A 247 -6.06 -31.56 -9.44
CA PHE A 247 -5.94 -32.56 -8.37
C PHE A 247 -7.30 -33.18 -8.04
N LEU A 248 -8.33 -32.36 -7.82
CA LEU A 248 -9.68 -32.84 -7.54
C LEU A 248 -10.26 -33.63 -8.72
N TYR A 249 -10.07 -33.15 -9.95
CA TYR A 249 -10.46 -33.88 -11.15
C TYR A 249 -9.80 -35.26 -11.21
N TYR A 250 -8.48 -35.32 -11.06
CA TYR A 250 -7.73 -36.58 -11.08
C TYR A 250 -8.20 -37.54 -9.98
N LEU A 251 -8.41 -37.04 -8.76
CA LEU A 251 -8.91 -37.84 -7.64
C LEU A 251 -10.29 -38.44 -7.95
N LEU A 252 -11.24 -37.63 -8.44
CA LEU A 252 -12.59 -38.08 -8.79
C LEU A 252 -12.56 -39.20 -9.84
N ILE A 253 -11.72 -39.06 -10.87
CA ILE A 253 -11.54 -40.11 -11.89
C ILE A 253 -10.97 -41.39 -11.26
N ARG A 254 -9.98 -41.28 -10.36
CA ARG A 254 -9.33 -42.45 -9.73
C ARG A 254 -10.24 -43.22 -8.78
N ILE A 255 -11.20 -42.55 -8.13
CA ILE A 255 -12.22 -43.22 -7.30
C ILE A 255 -13.42 -43.74 -8.10
N GLY A 256 -13.37 -43.70 -9.44
CA GLY A 256 -14.38 -44.28 -10.33
C GLY A 256 -15.50 -43.35 -10.78
N VAL A 257 -15.42 -42.03 -10.52
CA VAL A 257 -16.39 -41.06 -11.05
C VAL A 257 -16.12 -40.83 -12.54
N THR A 258 -17.18 -40.81 -13.36
CA THR A 258 -17.03 -40.57 -14.81
C THR A 258 -16.52 -39.16 -15.09
N LYS A 259 -15.94 -38.94 -16.29
CA LYS A 259 -15.41 -37.63 -16.69
C LYS A 259 -16.48 -36.53 -16.66
N GLU A 260 -17.68 -36.86 -17.14
CA GLU A 260 -18.82 -35.95 -17.23
C GLU A 260 -19.34 -35.57 -15.84
N ARG A 261 -19.45 -36.55 -14.93
CA ARG A 261 -19.84 -36.30 -13.54
C ARG A 261 -18.78 -35.50 -12.80
N SER A 262 -17.50 -35.79 -13.03
CA SER A 262 -16.39 -35.03 -12.43
C SER A 262 -16.42 -33.56 -12.87
N GLN A 263 -16.67 -33.28 -14.15
CA GLN A 263 -16.83 -31.92 -14.65
C GLN A 263 -18.02 -31.20 -14.01
N LEU A 264 -19.15 -31.88 -13.82
CA LEU A 264 -20.33 -31.30 -13.15
C LEU A 264 -20.05 -30.97 -11.68
N ILE A 265 -19.36 -31.87 -10.96
CA ILE A 265 -18.95 -31.64 -9.58
C ILE A 265 -18.04 -30.41 -9.50
N LEU A 266 -17.07 -30.28 -10.40
CA LEU A 266 -16.18 -29.12 -10.45
C LEU A 266 -16.94 -27.82 -10.76
N LEU A 267 -17.93 -27.86 -11.64
CA LEU A 267 -18.76 -26.70 -11.97
C LEU A 267 -19.52 -26.16 -10.75
N MET A 268 -19.97 -27.05 -9.86
CA MET A 268 -20.63 -26.70 -8.60
C MET A 268 -19.63 -26.31 -7.51
N PHE A 269 -18.45 -26.95 -7.49
CA PHE A 269 -17.40 -26.70 -6.50
C PHE A 269 -16.73 -25.34 -6.68
N LEU A 270 -16.42 -24.92 -7.90
CA LEU A 270 -15.62 -23.72 -8.16
C LEU A 270 -16.23 -22.41 -7.60
N PRO A 271 -17.55 -22.14 -7.72
CA PRO A 271 -18.16 -20.97 -7.07
C PRO A 271 -18.07 -21.01 -5.54
N VAL A 272 -18.24 -22.20 -4.94
CA VAL A 272 -18.10 -22.39 -3.49
C VAL A 272 -16.66 -22.17 -3.06
N TYR A 273 -15.70 -22.73 -3.80
CA TYR A 273 -14.27 -22.55 -3.55
C TYR A 273 -13.85 -21.08 -3.67
N ALA A 274 -14.37 -20.34 -4.65
CA ALA A 274 -14.06 -18.91 -4.78
C ALA A 274 -14.44 -18.12 -3.51
N LEU A 275 -15.57 -18.46 -2.87
CA LEU A 275 -15.99 -17.88 -1.60
C LEU A 275 -15.16 -18.39 -0.41
N LEU A 276 -14.85 -19.69 -0.36
CA LEU A 276 -13.97 -20.27 0.67
C LEU A 276 -12.56 -19.66 0.67
N ALA A 277 -12.06 -19.30 -0.52
CA ALA A 277 -10.77 -18.65 -0.73
C ALA A 277 -10.80 -17.13 -0.49
N GLY A 278 -11.91 -16.58 0.04
CA GLY A 278 -12.06 -15.16 0.37
C GLY A 278 -12.40 -14.25 -0.82
N GLY A 279 -12.76 -14.79 -1.98
CA GLY A 279 -13.33 -14.02 -3.09
C GLY A 279 -12.39 -13.01 -3.76
N SER A 280 -11.07 -13.13 -3.58
CA SER A 280 -10.11 -12.19 -4.19
C SER A 280 -10.17 -12.21 -5.73
N PRO A 281 -9.91 -11.07 -6.41
CA PRO A 281 -10.02 -11.00 -7.87
C PRO A 281 -9.23 -12.06 -8.65
N PRO A 282 -7.98 -12.42 -8.27
CA PRO A 282 -7.23 -13.48 -8.94
C PRO A 282 -7.92 -14.85 -8.89
N VAL A 283 -8.60 -15.16 -7.78
CA VAL A 283 -9.33 -16.42 -7.56
C VAL A 283 -10.62 -16.42 -8.36
N VAL A 284 -11.41 -15.35 -8.28
CA VAL A 284 -12.68 -15.21 -9.03
C VAL A 284 -12.42 -15.36 -10.53
N ARG A 285 -11.42 -14.65 -11.06
CA ARG A 285 -11.02 -14.78 -12.47
C ARG A 285 -10.68 -16.23 -12.83
N ALA A 286 -9.84 -16.90 -12.03
CA ALA A 286 -9.39 -18.25 -12.31
C ALA A 286 -10.55 -19.27 -12.26
N CYS A 287 -11.45 -19.14 -11.28
CA CYS A 287 -12.65 -19.98 -11.18
C CYS A 287 -13.57 -19.75 -12.37
N LEU A 288 -13.85 -18.50 -12.74
CA LEU A 288 -14.69 -18.17 -13.91
C LEU A 288 -14.08 -18.69 -15.22
N MET A 289 -12.78 -18.53 -15.43
CA MET A 289 -12.11 -19.06 -16.62
C MET A 289 -12.23 -20.60 -16.68
N THR A 290 -11.98 -21.29 -15.57
CA THR A 290 -12.12 -22.75 -15.51
C THR A 290 -13.55 -23.20 -15.75
N ILE A 291 -14.54 -22.51 -15.15
CA ILE A 291 -15.98 -22.74 -15.39
C ILE A 291 -16.30 -22.62 -16.89
N LEU A 292 -15.86 -21.54 -17.53
CA LEU A 292 -16.12 -21.29 -18.95
C LEU A 292 -15.47 -22.35 -19.85
N ILE A 293 -14.26 -22.80 -19.53
CA ILE A 293 -13.58 -23.89 -20.25
C ILE A 293 -14.31 -25.22 -20.06
N LEU A 294 -14.72 -25.57 -18.84
CA LEU A 294 -15.49 -26.79 -18.56
C LEU A 294 -16.85 -26.78 -19.27
N MET A 295 -17.54 -25.64 -19.28
CA MET A 295 -18.78 -25.45 -20.04
C MET A 295 -18.54 -25.59 -21.55
N SER A 296 -17.42 -25.08 -22.06
CA SER A 296 -17.06 -25.22 -23.47
C SER A 296 -16.96 -26.69 -23.88
N ILE A 297 -16.32 -27.52 -23.05
CA ILE A 297 -16.18 -28.95 -23.28
C ILE A 297 -17.56 -29.62 -23.26
N LYS A 298 -18.39 -29.31 -22.26
CA LYS A 298 -19.74 -29.89 -22.10
C LYS A 298 -20.69 -29.56 -23.26
N PHE A 299 -20.68 -28.31 -23.72
CA PHE A 299 -21.56 -27.85 -24.81
C PHE A 299 -20.91 -27.95 -26.19
N GLN A 300 -19.75 -28.60 -26.29
CA GLN A 300 -18.96 -28.74 -27.53
C GLN A 300 -18.70 -27.41 -28.26
N ARG A 301 -18.61 -26.32 -27.49
CA ARG A 301 -18.27 -24.99 -27.99
C ARG A 301 -16.77 -24.76 -27.86
N LYS A 302 -16.15 -24.25 -28.92
CA LYS A 302 -14.71 -23.95 -28.93
C LYS A 302 -14.47 -22.57 -28.29
N PHE A 303 -14.23 -22.53 -26.98
CA PHE A 303 -13.67 -21.34 -26.33
C PHE A 303 -12.15 -21.43 -26.27
N THR A 304 -11.48 -20.38 -26.71
CA THR A 304 -10.03 -20.25 -26.47
C THR A 304 -9.79 -19.76 -25.04
N PRO A 305 -8.60 -19.99 -24.45
CA PRO A 305 -8.24 -19.40 -23.15
C PRO A 305 -8.39 -17.87 -23.12
N LEU A 306 -8.18 -17.22 -24.27
CA LEU A 306 -8.36 -15.78 -24.42
C LEU A 306 -9.84 -15.36 -24.38
N ASP A 307 -10.75 -16.15 -24.98
CA ASP A 307 -12.19 -15.91 -24.87
C ASP A 307 -12.67 -16.08 -23.42
N ALA A 308 -12.16 -17.11 -22.73
CA ALA A 308 -12.47 -17.33 -21.31
C ALA A 308 -11.99 -16.18 -20.42
N LEU A 309 -10.77 -15.67 -20.64
CA LEU A 309 -10.26 -14.48 -19.95
C LEU A 309 -11.12 -13.24 -20.23
N SER A 310 -11.49 -13.03 -21.49
CA SER A 310 -12.26 -11.86 -21.94
C SER A 310 -13.68 -11.86 -21.37
N LEU A 311 -14.35 -13.01 -21.40
CA LEU A 311 -15.69 -13.18 -20.80
C LEU A 311 -15.64 -13.05 -19.28
N SER A 312 -14.64 -13.65 -18.63
CA SER A 312 -14.43 -13.49 -17.18
C SER A 312 -14.27 -12.01 -16.81
N PHE A 313 -13.44 -11.26 -17.56
CA PHE A 313 -13.26 -9.83 -17.38
C PHE A 313 -14.57 -9.05 -17.52
N LEU A 314 -15.32 -9.31 -18.60
CA LEU A 314 -16.62 -8.64 -18.84
C LEU A 314 -17.63 -8.93 -17.73
N LEU A 315 -17.77 -10.19 -17.30
CA LEU A 315 -18.69 -10.58 -16.24
C LEU A 315 -18.36 -9.89 -14.91
N VAL A 316 -17.07 -9.82 -14.58
CA VAL A 316 -16.60 -9.17 -13.35
C VAL A 316 -16.85 -7.66 -13.39
N LEU A 317 -16.60 -7.00 -14.53
CA LEU A 317 -16.83 -5.55 -14.67
C LEU A 317 -18.31 -5.16 -14.72
N VAL A 318 -19.17 -6.02 -15.27
CA VAL A 318 -20.63 -5.79 -15.23
C VAL A 318 -21.15 -5.90 -13.80
N TYR A 319 -20.61 -6.84 -13.02
CA TYR A 319 -20.97 -7.03 -11.62
C TYR A 319 -20.49 -5.88 -10.74
N ASP A 320 -19.21 -5.52 -10.80
CA ASP A 320 -18.64 -4.42 -10.03
C ASP A 320 -17.47 -3.77 -10.79
N PRO A 321 -17.67 -2.60 -11.41
CA PRO A 321 -16.64 -1.93 -12.19
C PRO A 321 -15.51 -1.33 -11.33
N TYR A 322 -15.71 -1.13 -10.02
CA TYR A 322 -14.69 -0.59 -9.13
C TYR A 322 -13.55 -1.56 -8.84
N LEU A 323 -13.72 -2.84 -9.21
CA LEU A 323 -12.62 -3.82 -9.20
C LEU A 323 -11.46 -3.39 -10.11
N LEU A 324 -11.68 -2.50 -11.08
CA LEU A 324 -10.61 -1.87 -11.87
C LEU A 324 -9.56 -1.13 -11.03
N TYR A 325 -9.93 -0.61 -9.85
CA TYR A 325 -9.02 0.09 -8.96
C TYR A 325 -8.20 -0.84 -8.08
N GLN A 326 -8.58 -2.12 -7.99
CA GLN A 326 -7.85 -3.09 -7.18
C GLN A 326 -6.60 -3.56 -7.92
N VAL A 327 -5.44 -3.35 -7.30
CA VAL A 327 -4.14 -3.74 -7.87
C VAL A 327 -4.08 -5.24 -8.18
N GLY A 328 -4.68 -6.08 -7.32
CA GLY A 328 -4.79 -7.52 -7.55
C GLY A 328 -5.58 -7.88 -8.80
N PHE A 329 -6.65 -7.13 -9.12
CA PHE A 329 -7.40 -7.31 -10.37
C PHE A 329 -6.53 -6.91 -11.58
N GLN A 330 -5.94 -5.71 -11.53
CA GLN A 330 -5.11 -5.17 -12.62
C GLN A 330 -3.96 -6.11 -12.99
N LEU A 331 -3.14 -6.49 -12.00
CA LEU A 331 -2.01 -7.40 -12.21
C LEU A 331 -2.47 -8.76 -12.71
N SER A 332 -3.54 -9.33 -12.14
CA SER A 332 -3.93 -10.70 -12.51
C SER A 332 -4.47 -10.78 -13.94
N TYR A 333 -5.33 -9.84 -14.38
CA TYR A 333 -5.82 -9.83 -15.75
C TYR A 333 -4.73 -9.48 -16.76
N LEU A 334 -3.88 -8.48 -16.46
CA LEU A 334 -2.82 -8.03 -17.36
C LEU A 334 -1.75 -9.11 -17.56
N VAL A 335 -1.27 -9.73 -16.47
CA VAL A 335 -0.28 -10.82 -16.54
C VAL A 335 -0.86 -12.05 -17.25
N SER A 336 -2.10 -12.46 -16.93
CA SER A 336 -2.75 -13.58 -17.63
C SER A 336 -2.95 -13.30 -19.12
N PHE A 337 -3.35 -12.08 -19.49
CA PHE A 337 -3.49 -11.67 -20.89
C PHE A 337 -2.16 -11.81 -21.64
N SER A 338 -1.08 -11.24 -21.09
CA SER A 338 0.25 -11.30 -21.69
C SER A 338 0.80 -12.73 -21.79
N LEU A 339 0.62 -13.55 -20.74
CA LEU A 339 1.03 -14.96 -20.76
C LEU A 339 0.27 -15.79 -21.80
N ILE A 340 -1.04 -15.59 -21.94
CA ILE A 340 -1.84 -16.30 -22.95
C ILE A 340 -1.41 -15.87 -24.35
N LEU A 341 -1.20 -14.57 -24.58
CA LEU A 341 -0.77 -14.05 -25.89
C LEU A 341 0.63 -14.56 -26.27
N SER A 342 1.55 -14.63 -25.32
CA SER A 342 2.92 -15.11 -25.53
C SER A 342 3.12 -16.62 -25.34
N SER A 343 2.04 -17.38 -25.12
CA SER A 343 2.11 -18.82 -24.84
C SER A 343 2.86 -19.62 -25.90
N HIS A 344 2.68 -19.29 -27.19
CA HIS A 344 3.43 -19.92 -28.28
C HIS A 344 4.93 -19.63 -28.17
N SER A 345 5.33 -18.39 -27.95
CA SER A 345 6.74 -18.00 -27.76
C SER A 345 7.36 -18.71 -26.57
N ILE A 346 6.64 -18.75 -25.45
CA ILE A 346 7.09 -19.35 -24.19
C ILE A 346 7.28 -20.86 -24.35
N LEU A 347 6.39 -21.55 -25.06
CA LEU A 347 6.42 -23.01 -25.16
C LEU A 347 7.32 -23.53 -26.27
N SER A 348 7.47 -22.79 -27.36
CA SER A 348 8.17 -23.25 -28.57
C SER A 348 9.64 -22.84 -28.66
N TYR A 349 10.05 -21.74 -28.03
CA TYR A 349 11.41 -21.20 -28.21
C TYR A 349 12.42 -21.71 -27.16
N PRO A 350 12.17 -21.59 -25.84
CA PRO A 350 13.03 -22.20 -24.84
C PRO A 350 12.83 -23.71 -24.82
N THR A 351 13.89 -24.47 -25.04
CA THR A 351 13.85 -25.94 -25.05
C THR A 351 13.85 -26.52 -23.63
N SER A 352 14.58 -25.89 -22.70
CA SER A 352 14.71 -26.34 -21.32
C SER A 352 13.54 -25.88 -20.43
N PHE A 353 13.24 -26.66 -19.39
CA PHE A 353 12.26 -26.29 -18.36
C PHE A 353 12.59 -24.94 -17.70
N LEU A 354 13.86 -24.73 -17.33
CA LEU A 354 14.32 -23.47 -16.75
C LEU A 354 14.13 -22.30 -17.72
N GLY A 355 14.39 -22.49 -19.01
CA GLY A 355 14.18 -21.45 -20.02
C GLY A 355 12.70 -21.04 -20.13
N LYS A 356 11.77 -22.00 -20.03
CA LYS A 356 10.32 -21.72 -20.02
C LYS A 356 9.91 -20.94 -18.78
N MET A 357 10.42 -21.32 -17.59
CA MET A 357 10.18 -20.58 -16.35
C MET A 357 10.70 -19.14 -16.40
N PHE A 358 11.90 -18.95 -16.95
CA PHE A 358 12.47 -17.63 -17.16
C PHE A 358 11.64 -16.78 -18.12
N ALA A 359 11.14 -17.38 -19.22
CA ALA A 359 10.27 -16.71 -20.17
C ALA A 359 8.91 -16.31 -19.54
N VAL A 360 8.29 -17.20 -18.75
CA VAL A 360 7.06 -16.89 -18.00
C VAL A 360 7.29 -15.72 -17.05
N THR A 361 8.41 -15.73 -16.31
CA THR A 361 8.76 -14.66 -15.38
C THR A 361 9.01 -13.34 -16.12
N THR A 362 9.74 -13.37 -17.23
CA THR A 362 10.00 -12.19 -18.07
C THR A 362 8.70 -11.56 -18.58
N VAL A 363 7.81 -12.36 -19.17
CA VAL A 363 6.52 -11.87 -19.67
C VAL A 363 5.66 -11.30 -18.54
N SER A 364 5.65 -11.95 -17.38
CA SER A 364 4.89 -11.49 -16.21
C SER A 364 5.44 -10.17 -15.66
N GLN A 365 6.77 -10.03 -15.58
CA GLN A 365 7.43 -8.82 -15.09
C GLN A 365 7.20 -7.64 -16.04
N ILE A 366 7.38 -7.82 -17.35
CA ILE A 366 7.15 -6.75 -18.34
C ILE A 366 5.68 -6.29 -18.32
N ALA A 367 4.74 -7.23 -18.16
CA ALA A 367 3.32 -6.93 -18.09
C ALA A 367 2.97 -6.16 -16.81
N GLY A 368 3.48 -6.59 -15.65
CA GLY A 368 3.21 -5.94 -14.37
C GLY A 368 3.93 -4.61 -14.17
N LEU A 369 4.98 -4.33 -14.93
CA LEU A 369 5.93 -3.25 -14.67
C LEU A 369 5.28 -1.86 -14.49
N PRO A 370 4.39 -1.36 -15.38
CA PRO A 370 3.78 -0.04 -15.20
C PRO A 370 2.91 0.04 -13.95
N VAL A 371 2.21 -1.04 -13.62
CA VAL A 371 1.34 -1.13 -12.43
C VAL A 371 2.18 -1.16 -11.15
N MET A 372 3.29 -1.92 -11.16
CA MET A 372 4.20 -2.01 -10.01
C MET A 372 4.85 -0.65 -9.70
N MET A 373 5.38 0.03 -10.72
CA MET A 373 5.97 1.37 -10.57
C MET A 373 4.94 2.40 -10.06
N TYR A 374 3.69 2.31 -10.52
CA TYR A 374 2.65 3.27 -10.13
C TYR A 374 2.08 3.07 -8.73
N HIS A 375 1.95 1.83 -8.26
CA HIS A 375 1.33 1.52 -6.97
C HIS A 375 2.32 1.24 -5.83
N PHE A 376 3.46 0.63 -6.13
CA PHE A 376 4.45 0.23 -5.13
C PHE A 376 5.74 1.04 -5.21
N PHE A 377 5.92 1.82 -6.28
CA PHE A 377 7.08 2.68 -6.51
C PHE A 377 8.42 1.96 -6.58
N GLU A 378 8.43 0.63 -6.61
CA GLU A 378 9.65 -0.19 -6.62
C GLU A 378 9.46 -1.46 -7.45
N ILE A 379 10.60 -2.01 -7.90
CA ILE A 379 10.66 -3.26 -8.65
C ILE A 379 11.70 -4.18 -8.03
N SER A 380 11.41 -5.48 -7.96
CA SER A 380 12.36 -6.46 -7.46
C SER A 380 13.19 -7.05 -8.60
N LEU A 381 14.51 -6.87 -8.54
CA LEU A 381 15.42 -7.48 -9.51
C LEU A 381 15.61 -8.97 -9.25
N TYR A 382 15.50 -9.36 -7.99
CA TYR A 382 15.68 -10.74 -7.55
C TYR A 382 14.48 -11.62 -7.90
N SER A 383 13.35 -11.04 -8.30
CA SER A 383 12.15 -11.79 -8.69
C SER A 383 12.41 -12.83 -9.79
N PHE A 384 13.36 -12.61 -10.70
CA PHE A 384 13.74 -13.62 -11.71
C PHE A 384 14.29 -14.90 -11.09
N VAL A 385 15.20 -14.74 -10.13
CA VAL A 385 15.85 -15.86 -9.44
C VAL A 385 14.89 -16.45 -8.40
N ALA A 386 14.21 -15.62 -7.61
CA ALA A 386 13.27 -16.06 -6.60
C ALA A 386 12.11 -16.87 -7.22
N ASN A 387 11.53 -16.43 -8.33
CA ASN A 387 10.46 -17.20 -8.99
C ASN A 387 10.93 -18.57 -9.52
N LEU A 388 12.21 -18.74 -9.82
CA LEU A 388 12.75 -20.02 -10.29
C LEU A 388 12.71 -21.09 -9.20
N PHE A 389 12.92 -20.70 -7.94
CA PHE A 389 12.99 -21.64 -6.80
C PHE A 389 11.68 -21.69 -6.00
N PHE A 390 11.12 -20.52 -5.68
CA PHE A 390 9.97 -20.43 -4.79
C PHE A 390 8.68 -20.86 -5.47
N VAL A 391 8.45 -20.52 -6.75
CA VAL A 391 7.20 -20.90 -7.44
C VAL A 391 7.04 -22.43 -7.50
N PRO A 392 8.03 -23.23 -7.93
CA PRO A 392 7.90 -24.69 -7.93
C PRO A 392 7.73 -25.28 -6.54
N PHE A 393 8.50 -24.79 -5.56
CA PHE A 393 8.39 -25.25 -4.17
C PHE A 393 6.97 -25.03 -3.63
N TYR A 394 6.45 -23.81 -3.75
CA TYR A 394 5.10 -23.47 -3.27
C TYR A 394 4.01 -24.24 -4.02
N SER A 395 4.13 -24.33 -5.36
CA SER A 395 3.05 -24.85 -6.19
C SER A 395 2.99 -26.37 -6.24
N PHE A 396 4.13 -27.05 -6.31
CA PHE A 396 4.20 -28.49 -6.56
C PHE A 396 4.57 -29.32 -5.32
N LEU A 397 5.18 -28.72 -4.30
CA LEU A 397 5.51 -29.41 -3.06
C LEU A 397 4.60 -28.96 -1.91
N LEU A 398 4.61 -27.66 -1.61
CA LEU A 398 3.95 -27.13 -0.42
C LEU A 398 2.43 -27.21 -0.52
N LEU A 399 1.82 -26.64 -1.58
CA LEU A 399 0.36 -26.64 -1.73
C LEU A 399 -0.26 -28.05 -1.74
N PRO A 400 0.23 -29.02 -2.54
CA PRO A 400 -0.28 -30.39 -2.48
C PRO A 400 -0.07 -31.03 -1.10
N GLY A 401 1.08 -30.79 -0.47
CA GLY A 401 1.36 -31.24 0.90
C GLY A 401 0.31 -30.71 1.87
N LEU A 402 0.09 -29.40 1.93
CA LEU A 402 -0.89 -28.75 2.79
C LEU A 402 -2.31 -29.27 2.56
N LEU A 403 -2.69 -29.57 1.31
CA LEU A 403 -4.00 -30.17 1.00
C LEU A 403 -4.15 -31.58 1.56
N VAL A 404 -3.14 -32.42 1.37
CA VAL A 404 -3.13 -33.78 1.93
C VAL A 404 -3.21 -33.72 3.45
N ILE A 405 -2.44 -32.82 4.07
CA ILE A 405 -2.45 -32.61 5.53
C ILE A 405 -3.83 -32.18 6.00
N TYR A 406 -4.45 -31.21 5.32
CA TYR A 406 -5.77 -30.73 5.68
C TYR A 406 -6.81 -31.85 5.65
N VAL A 407 -6.80 -32.70 4.60
CA VAL A 407 -7.71 -33.85 4.50
C VAL A 407 -7.42 -34.91 5.57
N VAL A 408 -6.15 -35.26 5.79
CA VAL A 408 -5.74 -36.27 6.79
C VAL A 408 -6.05 -35.80 8.21
N SER A 409 -6.02 -34.49 8.47
CA SER A 409 -6.35 -33.93 9.78
C SER A 409 -7.75 -34.33 10.26
N PHE A 410 -8.68 -34.67 9.38
CA PHE A 410 -10.02 -35.16 9.74
C PHE A 410 -10.06 -36.65 10.12
N LEU A 411 -9.05 -37.42 9.72
CA LEU A 411 -9.02 -38.87 9.90
C LEU A 411 -8.16 -39.29 11.10
N PHE A 412 -6.94 -38.74 11.22
CA PHE A 412 -5.98 -39.16 12.25
C PHE A 412 -5.09 -37.98 12.72
N ALA A 413 -5.39 -37.41 13.89
CA ALA A 413 -4.61 -36.31 14.47
C ALA A 413 -3.13 -36.66 14.83
N PRO A 414 -2.77 -37.88 15.30
CA PRO A 414 -1.38 -38.17 15.67
C PRO A 414 -0.38 -38.22 14.50
N VAL A 415 -0.87 -38.46 13.26
CA VAL A 415 -0.05 -38.53 12.03
C VAL A 415 0.59 -37.16 11.71
N LEU A 416 0.11 -36.09 12.33
CA LEU A 416 0.59 -34.73 12.09
C LEU A 416 2.03 -34.50 12.58
N THR A 417 2.54 -35.37 13.47
CA THR A 417 3.94 -35.37 13.94
C THR A 417 4.96 -35.74 12.84
N LEU A 418 4.56 -36.55 11.84
CA LEU A 418 5.39 -36.88 10.68
C LEU A 418 5.66 -35.69 9.74
N LEU A 419 4.99 -34.55 9.98
CA LEU A 419 5.01 -33.37 9.11
C LEU A 419 5.91 -32.24 9.64
N SER A 420 6.50 -32.42 10.82
CA SER A 420 7.53 -31.52 11.34
C SER A 420 8.69 -31.25 10.36
N PRO A 421 9.12 -32.19 9.47
CA PRO A 421 10.16 -31.89 8.49
C PRO A 421 9.74 -30.86 7.44
N LEU A 422 8.47 -30.86 7.00
CA LEU A 422 7.96 -29.88 6.04
C LEU A 422 7.88 -28.48 6.67
N GLY A 423 7.45 -28.42 7.93
CA GLY A 423 7.45 -27.18 8.71
C GLY A 423 8.86 -26.63 8.91
N ALA A 424 9.82 -27.49 9.27
CA ALA A 424 11.22 -27.10 9.41
C ALA A 424 11.82 -26.62 8.07
N LEU A 425 11.51 -27.29 6.96
CA LEU A 425 11.93 -26.88 5.63
C LEU A 425 11.37 -25.51 5.24
N LEU A 426 10.09 -25.25 5.53
CA LEU A 426 9.49 -23.95 5.27
C LEU A 426 10.16 -22.85 6.08
N SER A 427 10.39 -23.05 7.39
CA SER A 427 11.09 -22.08 8.24
C SER A 427 12.49 -21.77 7.70
N ARG A 428 13.25 -22.77 7.22
CA ARG A 428 14.55 -22.55 6.57
C ARG A 428 14.43 -21.75 5.27
N ILE A 429 13.39 -21.99 4.48
CA ILE A 429 13.14 -21.23 3.25
C ILE A 429 12.79 -19.78 3.56
N ASP A 430 12.02 -19.53 4.63
CA ASP A 430 11.69 -18.18 5.08
C ASP A 430 12.92 -17.46 5.61
N GLU A 431 13.78 -18.11 6.39
CA GLU A 431 15.09 -17.58 6.82
C GLU A 431 15.97 -17.17 5.62
N VAL A 432 16.04 -18.03 4.59
CA VAL A 432 16.76 -17.74 3.36
C VAL A 432 16.13 -16.55 2.62
N ALA A 433 14.81 -16.51 2.52
CA ALA A 433 14.10 -15.40 1.88
C ALA A 433 14.38 -14.07 2.59
N MET A 434 14.30 -14.05 3.92
CA MET A 434 14.63 -12.88 4.73
C MET A 434 16.07 -12.42 4.52
N THR A 435 17.03 -13.36 4.55
CA THR A 435 18.44 -13.06 4.33
C THR A 435 18.71 -12.51 2.93
N VAL A 436 18.17 -13.12 1.88
CA VAL A 436 18.37 -12.65 0.50
C VAL A 436 17.66 -11.31 0.25
N SER A 437 16.56 -11.04 0.95
CA SER A 437 15.83 -9.78 0.81
C SER A 437 16.62 -8.54 1.27
N THR A 438 17.61 -8.72 2.14
CA THR A 438 18.48 -7.63 2.63
C THR A 438 19.68 -7.37 1.71
N TRP A 439 19.92 -8.23 0.71
CA TRP A 439 21.04 -8.04 -0.20
C TRP A 439 20.89 -6.74 -1.02
N PRO A 440 22.03 -6.12 -1.39
CA PRO A 440 22.03 -4.93 -2.24
C PRO A 440 21.24 -5.16 -3.52
N PHE A 441 20.52 -4.13 -3.98
CA PHE A 441 19.73 -4.16 -5.22
C PHE A 441 18.57 -5.19 -5.24
N ALA A 442 18.18 -5.77 -4.10
CA ALA A 442 16.97 -6.59 -3.98
C ALA A 442 15.76 -5.91 -4.64
N VAL A 443 15.63 -4.62 -4.35
CA VAL A 443 14.64 -3.70 -4.92
C VAL A 443 15.33 -2.48 -5.51
N VAL A 444 14.77 -1.99 -6.62
CA VAL A 444 15.07 -0.68 -7.20
C VAL A 444 13.86 0.20 -6.99
N VAL A 445 14.01 1.24 -6.17
CA VAL A 445 13.00 2.30 -6.04
C VAL A 445 12.96 3.05 -7.36
N THR A 446 11.79 3.07 -8.00
CA THR A 446 11.53 3.70 -9.29
C THR A 446 10.94 5.10 -9.16
N GLY A 447 10.19 5.34 -8.09
CA GLY A 447 9.32 6.51 -7.98
C GLY A 447 8.03 6.34 -8.77
N ARG A 448 7.01 7.14 -8.42
CA ARG A 448 5.71 7.10 -9.09
C ARG A 448 5.82 7.77 -10.46
N PRO A 449 5.58 7.08 -11.58
CA PRO A 449 5.62 7.71 -12.90
C PRO A 449 4.56 8.81 -13.00
N SER A 450 4.95 9.95 -13.58
CA SER A 450 4.01 10.99 -13.97
C SER A 450 3.03 10.44 -15.02
N ALA A 451 1.91 11.13 -15.25
CA ALA A 451 0.92 10.68 -16.22
C ALA A 451 1.54 10.40 -17.62
N LEU A 452 2.48 11.25 -18.06
CA LEU A 452 3.20 11.08 -19.33
C LEU A 452 4.18 9.91 -19.29
N LEU A 453 4.99 9.79 -18.23
CA LEU A 453 5.93 8.68 -18.08
C LEU A 453 5.23 7.33 -17.95
N LEU A 454 4.04 7.30 -17.35
CA LEU A 454 3.21 6.10 -17.28
C LEU A 454 2.72 5.69 -18.67
N ALA A 455 2.19 6.64 -19.47
CA ALA A 455 1.79 6.36 -20.85
C ALA A 455 2.98 5.89 -21.70
N PHE A 456 4.12 6.56 -21.59
CA PHE A 456 5.37 6.15 -22.22
C PHE A 456 5.77 4.72 -21.81
N SER A 457 5.69 4.40 -20.53
CA SER A 457 6.01 3.06 -20.02
C SER A 457 5.08 1.99 -20.59
N CYS A 458 3.77 2.25 -20.66
CA CYS A 458 2.80 1.36 -21.30
C CYS A 458 3.13 1.14 -22.79
N CYS A 459 3.47 2.21 -23.52
CA CYS A 459 3.88 2.12 -24.92
C CYS A 459 5.15 1.28 -25.10
N VAL A 460 6.18 1.51 -24.28
CA VAL A 460 7.44 0.74 -24.38
C VAL A 460 7.23 -0.72 -24.01
N CYS A 461 6.44 -1.04 -22.98
CA CYS A 461 6.07 -2.42 -22.64
C CYS A 461 5.33 -3.10 -23.80
N LEU A 462 4.39 -2.40 -24.47
CA LEU A 462 3.70 -2.92 -25.64
C LEU A 462 4.67 -3.19 -26.81
N LEU A 463 5.57 -2.24 -27.11
CA LEU A 463 6.60 -2.41 -28.14
C LEU A 463 7.53 -3.57 -27.81
N ALA A 464 7.97 -3.69 -26.56
CA ALA A 464 8.78 -4.80 -26.07
C ALA A 464 8.10 -6.15 -26.34
N PHE A 465 6.80 -6.27 -26.08
CA PHE A 465 6.03 -7.49 -26.44
C PHE A 465 5.96 -7.73 -27.95
N LEU A 466 5.71 -6.69 -28.75
CA LEU A 466 5.64 -6.83 -30.22
C LEU A 466 6.99 -7.27 -30.80
N TYR A 467 8.10 -6.72 -30.30
CA TYR A 467 9.46 -7.11 -30.70
C TYR A 467 9.80 -8.52 -30.24
N TRP A 468 9.47 -8.88 -29.00
CA TRP A 468 9.61 -10.24 -28.49
C TRP A 468 8.87 -11.23 -29.39
N GLU A 469 7.60 -10.96 -29.69
CA GLU A 469 6.77 -11.84 -30.51
C GLU A 469 7.26 -11.95 -31.96
N LYS A 470 7.79 -10.89 -32.55
CA LYS A 470 8.29 -10.92 -33.94
C LYS A 470 9.68 -11.53 -34.07
N SER A 471 10.61 -11.14 -33.19
CA SER A 471 12.04 -11.46 -33.35
C SER A 471 12.52 -12.61 -32.48
N LYS A 472 11.81 -12.92 -31.39
CA LYS A 472 12.21 -13.87 -30.33
C LYS A 472 13.57 -13.56 -29.68
N ARG A 473 14.13 -12.36 -29.90
CA ARG A 473 15.41 -11.92 -29.31
C ARG A 473 15.16 -11.08 -28.06
N LEU A 474 15.86 -11.40 -26.96
CA LEU A 474 15.80 -10.62 -25.71
C LEU A 474 16.54 -9.28 -25.79
N GLN A 475 17.56 -9.15 -26.64
CA GLN A 475 18.44 -7.98 -26.65
C GLN A 475 17.69 -6.66 -26.90
N PRO A 476 16.85 -6.50 -27.96
CA PRO A 476 16.12 -5.24 -28.17
C PRO A 476 15.11 -4.95 -27.05
N VAL A 477 14.48 -5.99 -26.52
CA VAL A 477 13.54 -5.91 -25.39
C VAL A 477 14.25 -5.34 -24.17
N PHE A 478 15.43 -5.87 -23.85
CA PHE A 478 16.26 -5.39 -22.74
C PHE A 478 16.64 -3.91 -22.92
N PHE A 479 17.12 -3.51 -24.11
CA PHE A 479 17.49 -2.10 -24.35
C PHE A 479 16.30 -1.15 -24.26
N LEU A 480 15.12 -1.55 -24.75
CA LEU A 480 13.89 -0.76 -24.62
C LEU A 480 13.49 -0.56 -23.16
N LEU A 481 13.51 -1.63 -22.36
CA LEU A 481 13.17 -1.56 -20.94
C LEU A 481 14.22 -0.81 -20.13
N ALA A 482 15.51 -0.97 -20.46
CA ALA A 482 16.59 -0.22 -19.84
C ALA A 482 16.49 1.28 -20.14
N PHE A 483 16.14 1.65 -21.38
CA PHE A 483 15.88 3.04 -21.75
C PHE A 483 14.65 3.61 -21.04
N MET A 484 13.57 2.83 -20.92
CA MET A 484 12.39 3.24 -20.17
C MET A 484 12.72 3.48 -18.69
N MET A 485 13.47 2.55 -18.09
CA MET A 485 13.93 2.66 -16.71
C MET A 485 14.86 3.86 -16.53
N SER A 486 15.84 4.06 -17.41
CA SER A 486 16.74 5.21 -17.31
C SER A 486 15.99 6.53 -17.43
N ALA A 487 15.02 6.64 -18.35
CA ALA A 487 14.17 7.82 -18.47
C ALA A 487 13.39 8.10 -17.17
N GLN A 488 12.78 7.07 -16.58
CA GLN A 488 12.06 7.18 -15.30
C GLN A 488 13.00 7.59 -14.16
N ILE A 489 14.18 6.97 -14.06
CA ILE A 489 15.19 7.23 -13.04
C ILE A 489 15.71 8.66 -13.13
N VAL A 490 16.14 9.07 -14.33
CA VAL A 490 16.83 10.35 -14.58
C VAL A 490 15.87 11.53 -14.38
N THR A 491 14.66 11.45 -14.93
CA THR A 491 13.69 12.56 -14.85
C THR A 491 13.23 12.87 -13.43
N GLN A 492 13.20 11.87 -12.54
CA GLN A 492 12.83 12.07 -11.14
C GLN A 492 14.02 12.44 -10.26
N THR A 493 15.21 11.92 -10.56
CA THR A 493 16.41 12.22 -9.77
C THR A 493 16.91 13.63 -10.07
N TYR A 494 16.98 14.03 -11.34
CA TYR A 494 17.62 15.28 -11.76
C TYR A 494 16.60 16.35 -12.16
N SER A 495 15.62 16.60 -11.29
CA SER A 495 14.70 17.72 -11.44
C SER A 495 15.43 19.04 -11.26
N SER A 496 15.14 20.04 -12.10
CA SER A 496 15.67 21.41 -11.90
C SER A 496 14.96 22.17 -10.77
N LYS A 497 13.89 21.61 -10.22
CA LYS A 497 13.12 22.20 -9.11
C LYS A 497 13.66 21.69 -7.78
N GLY A 498 13.71 22.58 -6.79
CA GLY A 498 13.91 22.24 -5.39
C GLY A 498 12.63 22.39 -4.60
N GLU A 499 12.56 21.75 -3.44
CA GLU A 499 11.37 21.72 -2.60
C GLU A 499 11.70 21.72 -1.11
N VAL A 500 10.89 22.45 -0.34
CA VAL A 500 10.81 22.35 1.12
C VAL A 500 9.42 21.84 1.45
N THR A 501 9.33 20.64 2.05
CA THR A 501 8.07 19.94 2.29
C THR A 501 7.88 19.64 3.76
N PHE A 502 6.78 20.09 4.32
CA PHE A 502 6.31 19.70 5.65
C PHE A 502 5.35 18.54 5.49
N ILE A 503 5.81 17.33 5.83
CA ILE A 503 5.09 16.08 5.63
C ILE A 503 4.05 15.93 6.75
N ASP A 504 2.80 15.61 6.41
CA ASP A 504 1.77 15.36 7.40
C ASP A 504 1.91 13.94 7.97
N ILE A 505 2.55 13.85 9.13
CA ILE A 505 2.71 12.63 9.90
C ILE A 505 1.70 12.49 11.05
N GLY A 506 0.73 13.40 11.13
CA GLY A 506 -0.11 13.57 12.32
C GLY A 506 0.52 14.54 13.31
N GLN A 507 0.54 14.17 14.60
CA GLN A 507 1.21 14.98 15.62
C GLN A 507 2.72 14.74 15.54
N GLY A 508 3.49 15.83 15.48
CA GLY A 508 4.95 15.81 15.37
C GLY A 508 5.46 16.55 14.13
N ASP A 509 6.78 16.45 13.94
CA ASP A 509 7.50 17.12 12.86
C ASP A 509 8.22 16.16 11.92
N ALA A 510 8.08 16.41 10.61
CA ALA A 510 8.94 15.84 9.58
C ALA A 510 9.03 16.82 8.40
N THR A 511 10.17 17.49 8.26
CA THR A 511 10.42 18.47 7.20
C THR A 511 11.49 17.97 6.25
N PHE A 512 11.15 17.79 4.98
CA PHE A 512 12.07 17.30 3.96
C PHE A 512 12.45 18.40 2.98
N ILE A 513 13.76 18.61 2.82
CA ILE A 513 14.36 19.58 1.91
C ILE A 513 15.04 18.80 0.78
N GLN A 514 14.57 18.98 -0.45
CA GLN A 514 15.18 18.44 -1.66
C GLN A 514 15.72 19.58 -2.51
N LEU A 515 17.03 19.63 -2.71
CA LEU A 515 17.65 20.64 -3.57
C LEU A 515 17.58 20.24 -5.06
N PRO A 516 17.60 21.23 -5.97
CA PRO A 516 17.67 20.98 -7.41
C PRO A 516 18.78 20.01 -7.78
N PHE A 517 18.53 19.21 -8.83
CA PHE A 517 19.47 18.24 -9.39
C PHE A 517 20.01 17.23 -8.37
N ASN A 518 19.26 16.97 -7.29
CA ASN A 518 19.64 16.04 -6.22
C ASN A 518 20.97 16.42 -5.55
N GLN A 519 21.26 17.73 -5.46
CA GLN A 519 22.49 18.27 -4.84
C GLN A 519 22.49 18.12 -3.31
N GLY A 520 21.33 17.93 -2.69
CA GLY A 520 21.20 17.66 -1.26
C GLY A 520 19.79 17.24 -0.89
N ASN A 521 19.67 16.24 -0.03
CA ASN A 521 18.43 15.75 0.55
C ASN A 521 18.56 15.77 2.07
N TYR A 522 17.84 16.66 2.73
CA TYR A 522 17.90 16.84 4.17
C TYR A 522 16.55 16.54 4.78
N LEU A 523 16.53 15.73 5.84
CA LEU A 523 15.35 15.46 6.62
C LEU A 523 15.56 16.06 8.01
N ILE A 524 14.68 16.97 8.41
CA ILE A 524 14.63 17.54 9.75
C ILE A 524 13.46 16.86 10.45
N ASP A 525 13.79 16.10 11.49
CA ASP A 525 12.88 15.27 12.26
C ASP A 525 12.12 14.22 11.43
N THR A 526 11.47 13.32 12.13
CA THR A 526 10.85 12.10 11.58
C THR A 526 9.47 11.83 12.15
N GLY A 527 9.06 12.55 13.19
CA GLY A 527 7.87 12.19 13.93
C GLY A 527 8.06 11.00 14.85
N GLY A 528 6.97 10.59 15.46
CA GLY A 528 6.87 9.31 16.14
C GLY A 528 5.60 9.20 16.97
N LEU A 529 5.30 7.98 17.39
CA LEU A 529 4.19 7.71 18.30
C LEU A 529 4.76 7.44 19.68
N LEU A 530 4.19 8.11 20.68
CA LEU A 530 4.51 7.83 22.07
C LEU A 530 4.21 6.36 22.40
N PRO A 531 5.18 5.61 22.96
CA PRO A 531 4.93 4.26 23.43
C PRO A 531 4.06 4.34 24.69
N PHE A 532 2.81 3.93 24.58
CA PHE A 532 1.94 3.77 25.74
C PHE A 532 2.09 2.37 26.32
N HIS A 533 2.12 2.25 27.65
CA HIS A 533 2.03 0.95 28.29
C HIS A 533 0.68 0.31 27.93
N LYS A 534 0.74 -0.89 27.34
CA LYS A 534 -0.40 -1.70 26.96
C LYS A 534 -0.24 -3.07 27.60
N GLU A 535 -1.32 -3.60 28.16
CA GLU A 535 -1.36 -5.00 28.57
C GLU A 535 -1.18 -5.91 27.34
N GLU A 536 -0.66 -7.12 27.53
CA GLU A 536 -0.38 -8.04 26.42
C GLU A 536 -1.59 -8.28 25.49
N TRP A 537 -2.81 -8.31 26.03
CA TRP A 537 -4.02 -8.48 25.22
C TRP A 537 -4.43 -7.23 24.44
N GLN A 538 -3.97 -6.04 24.84
CA GLN A 538 -4.23 -4.77 24.16
C GLN A 538 -3.21 -4.47 23.06
N LYS A 539 -2.05 -5.15 23.09
CA LYS A 539 -1.05 -5.03 22.04
C LYS A 539 -1.62 -5.50 20.71
N GLN A 540 -1.52 -4.63 19.71
CA GLN A 540 -1.89 -4.95 18.35
C GLN A 540 -0.82 -5.88 17.76
N ARG A 541 -1.23 -6.76 16.84
CA ARG A 541 -0.29 -7.59 16.06
C ARG A 541 0.66 -6.73 15.26
N LYS A 542 0.18 -5.57 14.81
CA LYS A 542 0.95 -4.57 14.08
C LYS A 542 0.63 -3.18 14.61
N ASP A 543 1.56 -2.59 15.34
CA ASP A 543 1.49 -1.17 15.65
C ASP A 543 1.72 -0.34 14.39
N PHE A 544 0.98 0.76 14.24
CA PHE A 544 1.21 1.69 13.16
C PHE A 544 2.53 2.41 13.38
N LYS A 545 3.37 2.42 12.35
CA LYS A 545 4.72 2.97 12.34
C LYS A 545 4.77 4.14 11.36
N ILE A 546 5.18 5.32 11.81
CA ILE A 546 5.12 6.55 11.00
C ILE A 546 6.16 6.51 9.87
N GLY A 547 7.37 6.06 10.17
CA GLY A 547 8.44 5.87 9.21
C GLY A 547 8.03 4.88 8.12
N GLU A 548 7.58 3.68 8.48
CA GLU A 548 7.18 2.66 7.51
C GLU A 548 5.86 2.99 6.77
N GLY A 549 4.91 3.63 7.46
CA GLY A 549 3.55 3.88 6.95
C GLY A 549 3.35 5.20 6.22
N VAL A 550 4.20 6.21 6.48
CA VAL A 550 4.06 7.57 5.93
C VAL A 550 5.34 7.99 5.20
N LEU A 551 6.49 8.01 5.89
CA LEU A 551 7.72 8.57 5.33
C LEU A 551 8.31 7.70 4.21
N LEU A 552 8.41 6.37 4.39
CA LEU A 552 8.94 5.49 3.35
C LEU A 552 8.09 5.50 2.07
N PRO A 553 6.74 5.39 2.11
CA PRO A 553 5.93 5.57 0.91
C PRO A 553 6.13 6.94 0.25
N TYR A 554 6.23 8.02 1.05
CA TYR A 554 6.52 9.36 0.55
C TYR A 554 7.86 9.39 -0.21
N PHE A 555 8.97 8.99 0.43
CA PHE A 555 10.29 8.96 -0.20
C PHE A 555 10.35 8.05 -1.43
N LYS A 556 9.77 6.84 -1.34
CA LYS A 556 9.70 5.92 -2.47
C LYS A 556 8.95 6.51 -3.64
N SER A 557 7.80 7.17 -3.40
CA SER A 557 6.99 7.77 -4.47
C SER A 557 7.73 8.87 -5.24
N ARG A 558 8.68 9.54 -4.58
CA ARG A 558 9.49 10.63 -5.13
C ARG A 558 10.90 10.21 -5.55
N ARG A 559 11.18 8.90 -5.50
CA ARG A 559 12.50 8.32 -5.80
C ARG A 559 13.64 8.86 -4.92
N ILE A 560 13.34 9.22 -3.68
CA ILE A 560 14.36 9.58 -2.70
C ILE A 560 14.94 8.29 -2.14
N THR A 561 16.16 7.96 -2.55
CA THR A 561 16.85 6.72 -2.11
C THR A 561 17.94 6.99 -1.08
N ARG A 562 18.27 8.27 -0.84
CA ARG A 562 19.27 8.68 0.14
C ARG A 562 18.84 9.94 0.87
N ILE A 563 19.21 10.03 2.14
CA ILE A 563 19.19 11.25 2.95
C ILE A 563 20.65 11.60 3.22
N ASP A 564 21.05 12.79 2.82
CA ASP A 564 22.42 13.26 2.98
C ASP A 564 22.65 13.73 4.43
N LYS A 565 21.67 14.37 5.07
CA LYS A 565 21.69 14.65 6.52
C LYS A 565 20.32 14.39 7.14
N LEU A 566 20.28 13.56 8.17
CA LEU A 566 19.12 13.42 9.05
C LEU A 566 19.37 14.27 10.30
N ILE A 567 18.66 15.38 10.44
CA ILE A 567 18.80 16.33 11.55
C ILE A 567 17.68 16.02 12.55
N LEU A 568 18.05 15.59 13.75
CA LEU A 568 17.14 15.30 14.85
C LEU A 568 17.24 16.43 15.86
N THR A 569 16.21 17.28 15.90
CA THR A 569 16.29 18.58 16.58
C THR A 569 16.44 18.44 18.08
N HIS A 570 15.67 17.56 18.72
CA HIS A 570 15.73 17.26 20.14
C HIS A 570 15.14 15.85 20.40
N SER A 571 15.14 15.38 21.64
CA SER A 571 14.91 13.96 22.00
C SER A 571 13.46 13.59 22.33
N ASP A 572 12.48 14.26 21.76
CA ASP A 572 11.07 13.91 21.96
C ASP A 572 10.55 12.97 20.87
N TYR A 573 9.59 12.12 21.25
CA TYR A 573 9.13 11.03 20.38
C TYR A 573 8.50 11.54 19.08
N ASP A 574 7.80 12.66 19.13
CA ASP A 574 7.18 13.30 17.97
C ASP A 574 8.17 14.07 17.08
N HIS A 575 9.46 13.99 17.37
CA HIS A 575 10.55 14.44 16.50
C HIS A 575 11.43 13.27 16.02
N ILE A 576 11.83 12.34 16.90
CA ILE A 576 12.85 11.34 16.55
C ILE A 576 12.34 9.89 16.50
N GLY A 577 11.11 9.64 16.92
CA GLY A 577 10.59 8.30 17.15
C GLY A 577 10.57 7.40 15.92
N ALA A 578 10.43 7.96 14.71
CA ALA A 578 10.40 7.21 13.46
C ALA A 578 11.79 7.07 12.78
N ALA A 579 12.85 7.68 13.32
CA ALA A 579 14.19 7.62 12.72
C ALA A 579 14.71 6.17 12.60
N THR A 580 14.53 5.38 13.67
CA THR A 580 14.96 3.98 13.72
C THR A 580 14.26 3.10 12.67
N GLU A 581 13.04 3.45 12.29
CA GLU A 581 12.26 2.76 11.26
C GLU A 581 12.82 3.01 9.85
N LEU A 582 13.58 4.10 9.63
CA LEU A 582 14.14 4.45 8.32
C LEU A 582 15.49 3.77 8.05
N PHE A 583 16.31 3.53 9.08
CA PHE A 583 17.67 2.96 8.96
C PHE A 583 17.76 1.66 8.15
N PRO A 584 16.87 0.65 8.30
CA PRO A 584 16.94 -0.57 7.50
C PRO A 584 16.53 -0.40 6.03
N HIS A 585 15.89 0.71 5.68
CA HIS A 585 15.18 0.85 4.40
C HIS A 585 15.77 1.91 3.47
N MET A 586 16.54 2.86 3.98
CA MET A 586 17.12 3.95 3.21
C MET A 586 18.58 4.22 3.58
N LYS A 587 19.35 4.70 2.59
CA LYS A 587 20.72 5.14 2.84
C LYS A 587 20.71 6.51 3.50
N ILE A 588 21.10 6.59 4.77
CA ILE A 588 21.33 7.86 5.48
C ILE A 588 22.84 8.06 5.60
N GLN A 589 23.37 9.18 5.13
CA GLN A 589 24.82 9.42 5.14
C GLN A 589 25.33 9.84 6.51
N GLU A 590 24.58 10.66 7.24
CA GLU A 590 24.88 11.05 8.62
C GLU A 590 23.59 11.42 9.38
N VAL A 591 23.63 11.21 10.69
CA VAL A 591 22.63 11.73 11.63
C VAL A 591 23.29 12.83 12.46
N ILE A 592 22.63 13.99 12.52
CA ILE A 592 23.03 15.13 13.34
C ILE A 592 22.04 15.25 14.47
N ILE A 593 22.52 15.22 15.71
CA ILE A 593 21.69 15.33 16.92
C ILE A 593 22.07 16.58 17.71
N SER A 594 21.16 17.06 18.55
CA SER A 594 21.48 18.14 19.48
C SER A 594 22.57 17.68 20.49
N PRO A 595 23.57 18.52 20.79
CA PRO A 595 24.54 18.27 21.86
C PRO A 595 23.88 17.83 23.19
N GLY A 596 24.43 16.80 23.84
CA GLY A 596 23.94 16.29 25.13
C GLY A 596 22.59 15.56 25.10
N SER A 597 21.90 15.54 23.96
CA SER A 597 20.55 14.97 23.81
C SER A 597 20.50 13.45 24.07
N GLU A 598 21.62 12.75 23.95
CA GLU A 598 21.79 11.34 24.32
C GLU A 598 21.56 11.05 25.82
N VAL A 599 21.37 12.06 26.67
CA VAL A 599 20.91 11.82 28.05
C VAL A 599 19.52 11.16 28.08
N LYS A 600 18.70 11.36 27.04
CA LYS A 600 17.36 10.77 26.92
C LYS A 600 17.43 9.35 26.34
N PRO A 601 16.73 8.36 26.94
CA PRO A 601 16.79 6.97 26.48
C PRO A 601 16.43 6.75 25.01
N VAL A 602 15.43 7.49 24.49
CA VAL A 602 14.99 7.37 23.08
C VAL A 602 16.09 7.80 22.09
N MET A 603 16.89 8.81 22.44
CA MET A 603 18.02 9.24 21.62
C MET A 603 19.16 8.21 21.69
N GLN A 604 19.46 7.65 22.87
CA GLN A 604 20.45 6.57 23.01
C GLN A 604 20.12 5.37 22.12
N GLN A 605 18.86 4.92 22.17
CA GLN A 605 18.38 3.83 21.33
C GLN A 605 18.52 4.17 19.84
N THR A 606 18.23 5.41 19.46
CA THR A 606 18.39 5.89 18.08
C THR A 606 19.85 5.85 17.64
N ILE A 607 20.78 6.28 18.49
CA ILE A 607 22.23 6.24 18.23
C ILE A 607 22.72 4.79 18.09
N GLU A 608 22.28 3.88 18.97
CA GLU A 608 22.64 2.46 18.91
C GLU A 608 22.15 1.79 17.62
N GLN A 609 20.92 2.07 17.20
CA GLN A 609 20.40 1.56 15.93
C GLN A 609 21.17 2.16 14.75
N ALA A 610 21.47 3.47 14.76
CA ALA A 610 22.27 4.10 13.72
C ALA A 610 23.65 3.42 13.57
N LYS A 611 24.33 3.14 14.70
CA LYS A 611 25.59 2.39 14.73
C LYS A 611 25.44 0.98 14.14
N ARG A 612 24.37 0.26 14.46
CA ARG A 612 24.08 -1.08 13.89
C ARG A 612 23.98 -1.06 12.36
N PHE A 613 23.45 0.02 11.80
CA PHE A 613 23.36 0.24 10.36
C PHE A 613 24.56 1.00 9.76
N HIS A 614 25.64 1.19 10.53
CA HIS A 614 26.87 1.87 10.12
C HIS A 614 26.64 3.32 9.66
N ILE A 615 25.67 4.00 10.28
CA ILE A 615 25.36 5.40 10.01
C ILE A 615 26.13 6.25 11.04
N PRO A 616 27.01 7.17 10.61
CA PRO A 616 27.71 8.05 11.52
C PRO A 616 26.73 9.00 12.20
N VAL A 617 26.89 9.17 13.51
CA VAL A 617 26.13 10.12 14.32
C VAL A 617 27.10 11.15 14.89
N ARG A 618 26.74 12.43 14.82
CA ARG A 618 27.52 13.53 15.41
C ARG A 618 26.61 14.61 15.97
N TYR A 619 27.19 15.49 16.77
CA TYR A 619 26.50 16.69 17.25
C TYR A 619 26.44 17.77 16.16
N GLY A 620 25.35 18.52 16.14
CA GLY A 620 25.28 19.80 15.45
C GLY A 620 26.00 20.85 16.28
N THR A 621 27.03 21.50 15.71
CA THR A 621 27.79 22.52 16.44
C THR A 621 27.22 23.91 16.15
N PHE A 622 27.18 24.76 17.18
CA PHE A 622 26.80 26.17 17.04
C PHE A 622 27.59 26.86 15.90
N GLN A 623 26.87 27.60 15.06
CA GLN A 623 27.40 28.29 13.85
C GLN A 623 28.03 27.38 12.79
N GLU A 624 27.99 26.07 12.94
CA GLU A 624 28.36 25.15 11.88
C GLU A 624 27.49 25.45 10.65
N SER A 625 28.14 25.61 9.49
CA SER A 625 27.47 25.90 8.24
C SER A 625 27.91 24.93 7.15
N TRP A 626 27.01 24.68 6.22
CA TRP A 626 27.32 23.95 5.01
C TRP A 626 26.57 24.52 3.82
N GLN A 627 27.07 24.19 2.63
CA GLN A 627 26.48 24.59 1.37
C GLN A 627 26.02 23.36 0.59
N GLY A 628 24.79 23.42 0.07
CA GLY A 628 24.24 22.46 -0.89
C GLY A 628 23.84 23.21 -2.15
N GLY A 629 24.61 23.07 -3.23
CA GLY A 629 24.38 23.88 -4.44
C GLY A 629 24.48 25.38 -4.15
N GLU A 630 23.44 26.15 -4.49
CA GLU A 630 23.34 27.58 -4.15
C GLU A 630 22.71 27.83 -2.77
N SER A 631 22.30 26.78 -2.05
CA SER A 631 21.64 26.89 -0.75
C SER A 631 22.65 26.83 0.39
N ILE A 632 22.47 27.70 1.38
CA ILE A 632 23.32 27.80 2.57
C ILE A 632 22.50 27.37 3.78
N PHE A 633 23.15 26.68 4.71
CA PHE A 633 22.54 26.19 5.94
C PHE A 633 23.47 26.50 7.10
N GLN A 634 22.91 26.88 8.26
CA GLN A 634 23.67 27.17 9.46
C GLN A 634 22.88 26.86 10.73
N PHE A 635 23.50 26.16 11.68
CA PHE A 635 22.90 25.97 13.01
C PHE A 635 23.06 27.24 13.86
N LEU A 636 21.96 27.72 14.43
CA LEU A 636 21.92 28.89 15.30
C LEU A 636 21.71 28.54 16.79
N SER A 637 21.37 27.30 17.12
CA SER A 637 21.15 26.81 18.49
C SER A 637 21.35 25.29 18.52
N PRO A 638 21.74 24.68 19.67
CA PRO A 638 22.17 25.31 20.92
C PRO A 638 23.63 25.79 20.87
N GLU A 639 24.03 26.56 21.87
CA GLU A 639 25.38 27.14 21.97
C GLU A 639 26.35 26.35 22.84
N ASP A 640 25.80 25.63 23.81
CA ASP A 640 26.53 24.80 24.74
C ASP A 640 26.11 23.33 24.57
N GLU A 641 26.70 22.45 25.37
CA GLU A 641 26.46 21.01 25.32
C GLU A 641 25.50 20.53 26.43
N GLN A 642 24.90 21.46 27.19
CA GLN A 642 23.92 21.11 28.21
C GLN A 642 22.56 20.93 27.55
N TYR A 643 21.85 19.87 27.92
CA TYR A 643 20.57 19.52 27.30
C TYR A 643 19.42 19.67 28.30
N GLU A 644 18.62 20.70 28.10
CA GLU A 644 17.47 21.14 28.89
C GLU A 644 16.13 20.82 28.20
N GLY A 645 16.15 20.15 27.05
CA GLY A 645 14.95 19.71 26.33
C GLY A 645 14.66 20.59 25.12
N ASN A 646 13.47 21.18 25.09
CA ASN A 646 12.95 21.89 23.92
C ASN A 646 13.78 23.12 23.53
N ASP A 647 14.28 23.86 24.52
CA ASP A 647 15.13 25.04 24.29
C ASP A 647 16.49 24.69 23.63
N ASP A 648 16.95 23.44 23.72
CA ASP A 648 18.15 22.95 23.04
C ASP A 648 17.83 22.22 21.73
N SER A 649 16.69 22.55 21.12
CA SER A 649 16.40 22.18 19.74
C SER A 649 17.48 22.71 18.79
N LEU A 650 17.93 21.87 17.85
CA LEU A 650 18.75 22.34 16.74
C LEU A 650 17.96 23.34 15.87
N VAL A 651 18.24 24.62 16.03
CA VAL A 651 17.64 25.67 15.20
C VAL A 651 18.46 25.84 13.94
N LEU A 652 17.83 25.66 12.78
CA LEU A 652 18.49 25.72 11.48
C LEU A 652 18.03 26.95 10.70
N TYR A 653 18.96 27.86 10.42
CA TYR A 653 18.78 28.89 9.41
C TYR A 653 19.18 28.34 8.04
N ALA A 654 18.43 28.67 7.00
CA ALA A 654 18.77 28.30 5.64
C ALA A 654 18.38 29.36 4.62
N GLN A 655 19.22 29.56 3.61
CA GLN A 655 18.87 30.31 2.41
C GLN A 655 18.59 29.33 1.27
N ILE A 656 17.33 29.17 0.90
CA ILE A 656 16.87 28.17 -0.06
C ILE A 656 15.99 28.84 -1.11
N GLY A 657 16.34 28.68 -2.39
CA GLY A 657 15.54 29.23 -3.50
C GLY A 657 15.39 30.76 -3.46
N GLY A 658 16.41 31.47 -2.98
CA GLY A 658 16.40 32.93 -2.81
C GLY A 658 15.56 33.45 -1.63
N LYS A 659 15.17 32.56 -0.72
CA LYS A 659 14.36 32.86 0.47
C LYS A 659 15.09 32.44 1.74
N LYS A 660 14.89 33.18 2.82
CA LYS A 660 15.45 32.89 4.15
C LYS A 660 14.45 32.06 4.97
N TRP A 661 14.93 30.98 5.57
CA TRP A 661 14.14 30.02 6.32
C TRP A 661 14.70 29.86 7.72
N LEU A 662 13.81 29.71 8.70
CA LEU A 662 14.15 29.36 10.06
C LEU A 662 13.34 28.14 10.50
N PHE A 663 14.04 27.03 10.77
CA PHE A 663 13.46 25.83 11.34
C PHE A 663 13.79 25.78 12.83
N THR A 664 12.82 26.07 13.67
CA THR A 664 13.06 26.29 15.10
C THR A 664 13.04 25.02 15.96
N GLY A 665 12.72 23.86 15.38
CA GLY A 665 12.34 22.69 16.18
C GLY A 665 11.25 23.09 17.17
N ASP A 666 11.44 22.73 18.44
CA ASP A 666 10.51 23.07 19.52
C ASP A 666 11.05 24.14 20.48
N ALA A 667 12.00 24.96 20.01
CA ALA A 667 12.51 26.11 20.76
C ALA A 667 11.38 26.91 21.43
N GLU A 668 11.53 27.15 22.73
CA GLU A 668 10.57 27.90 23.54
C GLU A 668 11.09 29.34 23.74
N GLU A 669 10.38 30.13 24.53
CA GLU A 669 10.63 31.56 24.71
C GLU A 669 12.09 31.89 25.11
N ASN A 670 12.77 31.03 25.88
CA ASN A 670 14.16 31.30 26.28
C ASN A 670 15.13 31.14 25.10
N ALA A 671 15.01 30.05 24.33
CA ALA A 671 15.82 29.84 23.14
C ALA A 671 15.54 30.91 22.08
N GLU A 672 14.27 31.26 21.89
CA GLU A 672 13.87 32.36 21.01
C GLU A 672 14.50 33.69 21.38
N LYS A 673 14.54 34.01 22.67
CA LYS A 673 15.21 35.22 23.17
C LYS A 673 16.71 35.20 22.88
N LYS A 674 17.39 34.07 23.11
CA LYS A 674 18.82 33.92 22.78
C LYS A 674 19.08 34.16 21.28
N LEU A 675 18.18 33.70 20.41
CA LEU A 675 18.28 33.92 18.95
C LEU A 675 18.17 35.41 18.61
N VAL A 676 17.14 36.10 19.12
CA VAL A 676 16.91 37.54 18.90
C VAL A 676 18.08 38.38 19.43
N ASP A 677 18.60 38.05 20.61
CA ASP A 677 19.68 38.81 21.24
C ASP A 677 21.03 38.71 20.47
N ARG A 678 21.19 37.70 19.60
CA ARG A 678 22.47 37.40 18.95
C ARG A 678 22.48 37.54 17.43
N PHE A 679 21.36 37.31 16.79
CA PHE A 679 21.27 37.26 15.35
C PHE A 679 20.20 38.24 14.86
N ASP A 680 20.48 38.87 13.72
CA ASP A 680 19.45 39.54 12.92
C ASP A 680 18.65 38.43 12.20
N ILE A 681 17.47 38.12 12.76
CA ILE A 681 16.65 36.98 12.35
C ILE A 681 15.53 37.35 11.37
N ASP A 682 15.65 38.43 10.59
CA ASP A 682 14.71 38.73 9.50
C ASP A 682 14.67 37.59 8.46
N VAL A 683 13.55 36.86 8.41
CA VAL A 683 13.36 35.67 7.57
C VAL A 683 12.06 35.74 6.77
N ASP A 684 12.01 35.05 5.62
CA ASP A 684 10.76 34.95 4.85
C ASP A 684 9.83 33.87 5.41
N PHE A 685 10.41 32.80 5.96
CA PHE A 685 9.73 31.59 6.41
C PHE A 685 10.16 31.18 7.81
N VAL A 686 9.18 30.83 8.64
CA VAL A 686 9.44 30.22 9.94
C VAL A 686 8.60 28.94 10.11
N LYS A 687 9.24 27.84 10.54
CA LYS A 687 8.51 26.73 11.15
C LYS A 687 8.16 27.16 12.57
N ILE A 688 6.87 27.17 12.90
CA ILE A 688 6.37 27.62 14.20
C ILE A 688 6.79 26.62 15.28
N GLY A 689 7.46 27.11 16.33
CA GLY A 689 7.98 26.29 17.41
C GLY A 689 6.91 25.48 18.14
N HIS A 690 7.27 24.28 18.58
CA HIS A 690 6.49 23.44 19.49
C HIS A 690 5.04 23.21 19.02
N HIS A 691 4.89 23.01 17.71
CA HIS A 691 3.61 22.79 17.02
C HIS A 691 2.56 23.90 17.26
N GLY A 692 3.00 25.09 17.68
CA GLY A 692 2.13 26.18 18.13
C GLY A 692 1.71 26.07 19.60
N SER A 693 2.58 25.57 20.46
CA SER A 693 2.47 25.69 21.91
C SER A 693 2.50 27.16 22.33
N LYS A 694 1.83 27.47 23.44
CA LYS A 694 1.85 28.81 24.05
C LYS A 694 3.20 29.22 24.63
N SER A 695 4.10 28.26 24.85
CA SER A 695 5.48 28.47 25.32
C SER A 695 6.45 28.89 24.21
N SER A 696 6.01 28.87 22.94
CA SER A 696 6.82 29.24 21.79
C SER A 696 6.15 30.35 20.97
N THR A 697 6.90 30.84 19.98
CA THR A 697 6.54 31.88 19.03
C THR A 697 6.17 33.17 19.75
N SER A 698 7.04 33.61 20.64
CA SER A 698 6.86 34.79 21.50
C SER A 698 6.72 36.09 20.70
N GLU A 699 6.15 37.12 21.33
CA GLU A 699 6.01 38.45 20.70
C GLU A 699 7.38 39.07 20.33
N PRO A 700 8.41 39.07 21.20
CA PRO A 700 9.74 39.58 20.82
C PRO A 700 10.34 38.86 19.62
N PHE A 701 10.19 37.54 19.56
CA PHE A 701 10.66 36.74 18.44
C PHE A 701 10.01 37.12 17.12
N LEU A 702 8.67 37.23 17.08
CA LEU A 702 7.97 37.62 15.85
C LEU A 702 8.24 39.06 15.42
N ALA A 703 8.52 39.95 16.38
CA ALA A 703 8.86 41.34 16.10
C ALA A 703 10.21 41.49 15.38
N GLU A 704 11.18 40.63 15.69
CA GLU A 704 12.49 40.62 15.02
C GLU A 704 12.50 39.74 13.77
N ALA A 705 11.85 38.57 13.83
CA ALA A 705 11.92 37.60 12.73
C ALA A 705 11.13 38.02 11.48
N THR A 706 10.11 38.87 11.67
CA THR A 706 9.21 39.43 10.63
C THR A 706 8.82 38.48 9.48
N PRO A 707 8.39 37.23 9.76
CA PRO A 707 8.15 36.24 8.72
C PRO A 707 6.93 36.57 7.86
N GLU A 708 7.05 36.41 6.54
CA GLU A 708 5.88 36.47 5.64
C GLU A 708 4.99 35.23 5.82
N TYR A 709 5.60 34.07 6.10
CA TYR A 709 4.90 32.79 6.22
C TYR A 709 5.31 32.02 7.48
N GLY A 710 4.30 31.46 8.16
CA GLY A 710 4.46 30.59 9.31
C GLY A 710 3.88 29.21 9.04
N ILE A 711 4.67 28.16 9.21
CA ILE A 711 4.22 26.78 9.00
C ILE A 711 4.09 26.06 10.34
N ILE A 712 2.90 25.53 10.61
CA ILE A 712 2.57 24.77 11.82
C ILE A 712 2.37 23.30 11.46
N SER A 713 3.30 22.46 11.92
CA SER A 713 3.16 21.01 11.88
C SER A 713 2.41 20.54 13.12
N ALA A 714 1.17 20.07 12.97
CA ALA A 714 0.34 19.60 14.08
C ALA A 714 -0.63 18.49 13.63
N GLY A 715 -1.06 17.66 14.58
CA GLY A 715 -2.02 16.59 14.31
C GLY A 715 -3.48 17.04 14.41
N ARG A 716 -4.37 16.47 13.58
CA ARG A 716 -5.83 16.70 13.72
C ARG A 716 -6.36 16.17 15.05
N LYS A 717 -7.17 16.99 15.74
CA LYS A 717 -7.76 16.64 17.04
C LYS A 717 -6.71 16.06 18.01
N ASN A 718 -5.49 16.63 17.99
CA ASN A 718 -4.43 16.21 18.89
C ASN A 718 -4.82 16.50 20.35
N ARG A 719 -4.24 15.73 21.27
CA ARG A 719 -4.55 15.80 22.71
C ARG A 719 -4.05 17.08 23.40
N TYR A 720 -3.12 17.78 22.77
CA TYR A 720 -2.44 18.95 23.33
C TYR A 720 -3.21 20.25 23.07
N GLY A 721 -4.18 20.22 22.14
CA GLY A 721 -4.89 21.42 21.71
C GLY A 721 -4.05 22.31 20.78
N HIS A 722 -2.99 21.77 20.18
CA HIS A 722 -2.11 22.50 19.28
C HIS A 722 -2.75 22.72 17.88
N PRO A 723 -2.44 23.83 17.19
CA PRO A 723 -1.86 25.05 17.74
C PRO A 723 -2.83 25.76 18.69
N HIS A 724 -2.31 26.38 19.75
CA HIS A 724 -3.10 27.18 20.66
C HIS A 724 -3.66 28.43 19.96
N ARG A 725 -4.91 28.78 20.30
CA ARG A 725 -5.62 29.93 19.70
C ARG A 725 -4.84 31.24 19.85
N GLU A 726 -4.17 31.45 20.97
CA GLU A 726 -3.40 32.66 21.25
C GLU A 726 -2.19 32.81 20.33
N VAL A 727 -1.50 31.71 19.99
CA VAL A 727 -0.38 31.71 19.04
C VAL A 727 -0.87 32.05 17.64
N VAL A 728 -1.99 31.47 17.21
CA VAL A 728 -2.61 31.80 15.91
C VAL A 728 -3.03 33.28 15.85
N GLN A 729 -3.59 33.82 16.93
CA GLN A 729 -3.95 35.24 17.02
C GLN A 729 -2.72 36.14 16.96
N ARG A 730 -1.62 35.76 17.63
CA ARG A 730 -0.35 36.47 17.57
C ARG A 730 0.21 36.50 16.15
N LEU A 731 0.23 35.35 15.46
CA LEU A 731 0.65 35.28 14.05
C LEU A 731 -0.18 36.19 13.13
N HIS A 732 -1.50 36.23 13.34
CA HIS A 732 -2.37 37.16 12.59
C HIS A 732 -2.09 38.64 12.90
N LYS A 733 -1.77 38.98 14.15
CA LYS A 733 -1.38 40.35 14.54
C LYS A 733 -0.14 40.83 13.78
N TYR A 734 0.82 39.94 13.55
CA TYR A 734 2.03 40.22 12.74
C TYR A 734 1.83 39.98 11.23
N GLN A 735 0.58 39.80 10.78
CA GLN A 735 0.23 39.58 9.37
C GLN A 735 0.91 38.37 8.72
N VAL A 736 1.30 37.38 9.52
CA VAL A 736 1.93 36.14 9.04
C VAL A 736 0.90 35.28 8.32
N LYS A 737 1.23 34.81 7.12
CA LYS A 737 0.40 33.84 6.38
C LYS A 737 0.62 32.44 6.95
N ILE A 738 -0.41 31.87 7.56
CA ILE A 738 -0.32 30.61 8.30
C ILE A 738 -0.66 29.42 7.39
N TRP A 739 0.24 28.44 7.33
CA TRP A 739 -0.01 27.12 6.75
C TRP A 739 0.01 26.07 7.86
N ARG A 740 -0.93 25.12 7.83
CA ARG A 740 -1.07 24.10 8.88
C ARG A 740 -1.25 22.70 8.31
N THR A 741 -0.46 21.72 8.78
CA THR A 741 -0.56 20.34 8.30
C THR A 741 -1.87 19.65 8.69
N ASP A 742 -2.47 20.01 9.83
CA ASP A 742 -3.75 19.46 10.28
C ASP A 742 -4.95 19.88 9.40
N LEU A 743 -4.84 21.04 8.73
CA LEU A 743 -5.83 21.51 7.78
C LEU A 743 -5.50 21.10 6.34
N HIS A 744 -4.26 21.38 5.90
CA HIS A 744 -3.87 21.31 4.50
C HIS A 744 -3.17 20.01 4.08
N GLY A 745 -2.90 19.10 5.04
CA GLY A 745 -2.06 17.94 4.82
C GLY A 745 -0.60 18.34 4.57
N GLU A 746 0.09 17.62 3.69
CA GLU A 746 1.41 17.98 3.21
C GLU A 746 1.42 19.40 2.63
N ILE A 747 2.38 20.20 3.07
CA ILE A 747 2.61 21.57 2.57
C ILE A 747 3.96 21.60 1.87
N THR A 748 3.97 21.97 0.60
CA THR A 748 5.18 22.00 -0.23
C THR A 748 5.40 23.39 -0.79
N TYR A 749 6.58 23.96 -0.53
CA TYR A 749 7.11 25.08 -1.29
C TYR A 749 8.03 24.57 -2.39
N THR A 750 7.60 24.68 -3.64
CA THR A 750 8.40 24.28 -4.81
C THR A 750 9.01 25.50 -5.47
N PHE A 751 10.31 25.47 -5.74
CA PHE A 751 11.05 26.58 -6.34
C PHE A 751 11.91 26.18 -7.54
N HIS A 752 12.16 27.16 -8.41
CA HIS A 752 13.10 27.08 -9.53
C HIS A 752 13.86 28.40 -9.61
N GLY A 753 15.18 28.36 -9.35
CA GLY A 753 15.96 29.56 -9.08
C GLY A 753 15.39 30.32 -7.87
N ARG A 754 15.07 31.60 -8.04
CA ARG A 754 14.54 32.48 -6.96
C ARG A 754 13.01 32.61 -6.92
N ARG A 755 12.29 31.84 -7.72
CA ARG A 755 10.81 31.87 -7.76
C ARG A 755 10.27 30.57 -7.20
N GLY A 756 9.26 30.64 -6.35
CA GLY A 756 8.57 29.46 -5.85
C GLY A 756 7.09 29.71 -5.53
N THR A 757 6.39 28.62 -5.25
CA THR A 757 4.96 28.63 -4.93
C THR A 757 4.63 27.56 -3.89
N PHE A 758 3.64 27.84 -3.07
CA PHE A 758 3.03 26.85 -2.20
C PHE A 758 2.07 25.97 -2.97
N SER A 759 1.92 24.75 -2.47
CA SER A 759 0.92 23.79 -2.88
C SER A 759 0.67 22.82 -1.74
N THR A 760 -0.60 22.45 -1.54
CA THR A 760 -1.04 21.61 -0.42
C THR A 760 -1.66 20.32 -0.93
N CYS A 761 -1.74 19.30 -0.08
CA CYS A 761 -2.45 18.06 -0.43
C CYS A 761 -3.97 18.24 -0.34
N ILE A 762 -4.42 19.04 0.62
CA ILE A 762 -5.83 19.38 0.85
C ILE A 762 -5.99 20.88 0.60
N PRO A 763 -6.95 21.28 -0.27
CA PRO A 763 -7.14 22.67 -0.67
C PRO A 763 -7.66 23.57 0.44
#